data_AF-A0A945XKL4-F1
#
_entry.id   AF-A0A945XKL4-F1
#
_cell.length_a   1.000
_cell.length_b   1.000
_cell.length_c   1.000
_cell.angle_alpha   90.00
_cell.angle_beta   90.00
_cell.angle_gamma   90.00
#
_symmetry.space_group_name_H-M   'P 1'
#
loop_
_entity.id
_entity.type
_entity.pdbx_description
1 polymer ?
#
loop_
_entity_poly.entity_id
_entity_poly.type
_entity_poly.pdbx_seq_one_letter_code
_entity_poly.pdbx_strand_id
1 'polypeptide(L)'
;MKTFLYLALLLYSQLSWATPPEKITLQLHWKHQFEYAGYYIAKEKGYYRDAGLEVVLKELPRGRTEMELLLAGEADYAITGSNVLVDRIHGEPLVAVAAYTQYSPIALLVREDSGIRTVEDLRGKRIMVSKDNLTIFAMLNQAGLQSSDYTIQPQSFNLQDLVNGKTDAFAAFTTNQGFLLKEQGVSYRYIVPTDFGIDTYSDVLITTEQEATHHRQRLQNFRQATTAGWEYAYQHPEETIELILERYNSQNKSRAALEFEARELRKLVQPLRIELGQMRTEKWEHIRQIYVEQQQIPAESSIEGLLFDQKPRTTVVLSQSEQAWLDRHPKFRIGVDPDWFPFEYLNEEQQHRGVVADIMQRISVLLGVEMRVVEAPSWPAMMEQAARGEVDLVTAVMRNGERERFLNFTDSYYRLNITLVTHGEQPQWESLDAVAASGATVAVPDSYVTHDHLKRDYPSIPVTTRATVLEVLQAVEKGEADLAIVTLEAAAQLIQTYRLQHLRIGAPVFETLGALSIGVRKDWPELVPILHKALAEISTQEIERIRNKWMAVPITIGLSIQQVVWIVFSVILVLGSITLIIWRSNRAVRQAQRALIVAKEQAEQASHAKGNFLNLMSHELRTPITTVSGITQLIGKTESNPENQKLLKTLEHATNHLLALISDLFDLSRAEESTITFDAQPLHLSALLEEVVERFT
;
A
#
# COMPACT_ATOMS: atom_id res chain seq x y z
N MET A 1 10.29 -42.19 19.79
CA MET A 1 9.91 -41.88 18.39
C MET A 1 8.41 -42.04 18.11
N LYS A 2 7.73 -43.10 18.61
CA LYS A 2 6.27 -43.25 18.44
C LYS A 2 5.44 -42.22 19.22
N THR A 3 5.89 -41.76 20.39
CA THR A 3 5.23 -40.72 21.20
C THR A 3 5.27 -39.32 20.58
N PHE A 4 6.30 -39.04 19.76
CA PHE A 4 6.43 -37.77 19.04
C PHE A 4 5.47 -37.70 17.83
N LEU A 5 5.16 -38.85 17.23
CA LEU A 5 4.20 -38.96 16.14
C LEU A 5 2.75 -38.75 16.63
N TYR A 6 2.42 -39.21 17.85
CA TYR A 6 1.09 -39.00 18.44
C TYR A 6 0.88 -37.56 18.91
N LEU A 7 1.91 -36.87 19.41
CA LEU A 7 1.81 -35.44 19.72
C LEU A 7 1.67 -34.58 18.46
N ALA A 8 2.37 -34.93 17.38
CA ALA A 8 2.23 -34.22 16.10
C ALA A 8 0.84 -34.42 15.45
N LEU A 9 0.21 -35.58 15.63
CA LEU A 9 -1.17 -35.82 15.16
C LEU A 9 -2.24 -35.15 16.03
N LEU A 10 -2.01 -34.99 17.33
CA LEU A 10 -2.90 -34.26 18.25
C LEU A 10 -2.80 -32.73 18.11
N LEU A 11 -1.63 -32.21 17.74
CA LEU A 11 -1.46 -30.81 17.33
C LEU A 11 -2.05 -30.52 15.93
N TYR A 12 -2.21 -31.53 15.07
CA TYR A 12 -2.89 -31.38 13.79
C TYR A 12 -4.42 -31.41 13.89
N SER A 13 -4.98 -32.04 14.92
CA SER A 13 -6.44 -32.07 15.14
C SER A 13 -7.00 -30.84 15.86
N GLN A 14 -6.14 -29.87 16.20
CA GLN A 14 -6.52 -28.58 16.80
C GLN A 14 -6.30 -27.41 15.82
N LEU A 15 -5.81 -27.67 14.60
CA LEU A 15 -5.87 -26.68 13.52
C LEU A 15 -7.31 -26.59 13.01
N SER A 16 -8.01 -25.59 13.54
CA SER A 16 -8.93 -24.75 12.78
C SER A 16 -10.14 -25.46 12.16
N TRP A 17 -11.24 -25.48 12.91
CA TRP A 17 -12.52 -25.17 12.28
C TRP A 17 -12.51 -23.67 11.94
N ALA A 18 -11.63 -23.25 11.04
CA ALA A 18 -11.77 -21.95 10.41
C ALA A 18 -13.05 -22.07 9.59
N THR A 19 -14.07 -21.29 9.97
CA THR A 19 -15.24 -21.12 9.10
C THR A 19 -14.72 -20.73 7.72
N PRO A 20 -15.12 -21.45 6.66
CA PRO A 20 -14.67 -21.13 5.31
C PRO A 20 -14.96 -19.65 5.03
N PRO A 21 -14.04 -18.92 4.37
CA PRO A 21 -14.21 -17.50 4.13
C PRO A 21 -15.52 -17.28 3.37
N GLU A 22 -16.28 -16.28 3.80
CA GLU A 22 -17.55 -15.96 3.21
C GLU A 22 -17.34 -15.38 1.81
N LYS A 23 -17.96 -16.00 0.81
CA LYS A 23 -17.80 -15.58 -0.57
C LYS A 23 -18.70 -14.40 -0.89
N ILE A 24 -18.11 -13.31 -1.36
CA ILE A 24 -18.82 -12.11 -1.79
C ILE A 24 -18.38 -11.68 -3.19
N THR A 25 -19.25 -11.01 -3.92
CA THR A 25 -19.01 -10.50 -5.26
C THR A 25 -19.02 -8.97 -5.27
N LEU A 26 -17.96 -8.36 -5.77
CA LEU A 26 -17.90 -6.94 -6.10
C LEU A 26 -18.02 -6.72 -7.61
N GLN A 27 -19.03 -5.96 -8.00
CA GLN A 27 -19.26 -5.54 -9.38
C GLN A 27 -18.57 -4.20 -9.67
N LEU A 28 -17.62 -4.20 -10.59
CA LEU A 28 -16.99 -2.98 -11.10
C LEU A 28 -17.93 -2.30 -12.11
N HIS A 29 -17.91 -0.97 -12.18
CA HIS A 29 -18.63 -0.20 -13.21
C HIS A 29 -17.97 -0.21 -14.59
N TRP A 30 -16.71 -0.67 -14.67
CA TRP A 30 -15.97 -0.73 -15.92
C TRP A 30 -15.07 -1.97 -16.01
N LYS A 31 -14.02 -1.85 -16.83
CA LYS A 31 -12.99 -2.84 -17.14
C LYS A 31 -11.78 -2.66 -16.24
N HIS A 32 -11.03 -3.74 -16.03
CA HIS A 32 -9.88 -3.73 -15.13
C HIS A 32 -8.83 -2.65 -15.52
N GLN A 33 -8.48 -1.80 -14.56
CA GLN A 33 -7.45 -0.76 -14.64
C GLN A 33 -7.05 -0.25 -13.25
N PHE A 34 -6.16 0.74 -13.16
CA PHE A 34 -5.62 1.24 -11.89
C PHE A 34 -6.69 1.87 -10.98
N GLU A 35 -7.79 2.37 -11.55
CA GLU A 35 -9.00 2.83 -10.82
C GLU A 35 -9.53 1.85 -9.77
N TYR A 36 -9.23 0.55 -9.87
CA TYR A 36 -9.67 -0.46 -8.90
C TYR A 36 -8.52 -1.09 -8.11
N ALA A 37 -7.34 -0.45 -8.11
CA ALA A 37 -6.11 -0.97 -7.51
C ALA A 37 -6.28 -1.42 -6.06
N GLY A 38 -6.99 -0.65 -5.22
CA GLY A 38 -7.19 -1.01 -3.83
C GLY A 38 -7.91 -2.35 -3.64
N TYR A 39 -8.87 -2.67 -4.51
CA TYR A 39 -9.59 -3.94 -4.48
C TYR A 39 -8.71 -5.13 -4.89
N TYR A 40 -7.83 -4.94 -5.88
CA TYR A 40 -6.86 -5.96 -6.28
C TYR A 40 -5.87 -6.25 -5.17
N ILE A 41 -5.31 -5.20 -4.57
CA ILE A 41 -4.36 -5.34 -3.47
C ILE A 41 -5.03 -5.98 -2.25
N ALA A 42 -6.24 -5.54 -1.89
CA ALA A 42 -7.03 -6.14 -0.82
C ALA A 42 -7.21 -7.65 -0.99
N LYS A 43 -7.43 -8.10 -2.23
CA LYS A 43 -7.53 -9.51 -2.59
C LYS A 43 -6.19 -10.24 -2.55
N GLU A 44 -5.19 -9.71 -3.22
CA GLU A 44 -3.95 -10.43 -3.53
C GLU A 44 -2.96 -10.42 -2.37
N LYS A 45 -3.00 -9.41 -1.51
CA LYS A 45 -2.23 -9.36 -0.26
C LYS A 45 -2.89 -10.10 0.90
N GLY A 46 -4.12 -10.60 0.71
CA GLY A 46 -4.84 -11.39 1.70
C GLY A 46 -5.64 -10.57 2.70
N TYR A 47 -5.74 -9.24 2.58
CA TYR A 47 -6.54 -8.41 3.48
C TYR A 47 -8.00 -8.87 3.56
N TYR A 48 -8.59 -9.30 2.44
CA TYR A 48 -9.94 -9.89 2.47
C TYR A 48 -9.97 -11.24 3.18
N ARG A 49 -8.99 -12.12 2.93
CA ARG A 49 -8.91 -13.44 3.57
C ARG A 49 -8.74 -13.31 5.08
N ASP A 50 -7.91 -12.38 5.52
CA ASP A 50 -7.65 -12.10 6.94
C ASP A 50 -8.91 -11.51 7.61
N ALA A 51 -9.75 -10.84 6.84
CA ALA A 51 -11.08 -10.37 7.26
C ALA A 51 -12.19 -11.44 7.15
N GLY A 52 -11.83 -12.68 6.77
CA GLY A 52 -12.77 -13.81 6.63
C GLY A 52 -13.57 -13.84 5.33
N LEU A 53 -13.12 -13.15 4.28
CA LEU A 53 -13.85 -12.96 3.01
C LEU A 53 -13.11 -13.54 1.81
N GLU A 54 -13.85 -14.19 0.91
CA GLU A 54 -13.41 -14.57 -0.43
C GLU A 54 -14.06 -13.64 -1.46
N VAL A 55 -13.33 -12.63 -1.94
CA VAL A 55 -13.89 -11.60 -2.83
C VAL A 55 -13.69 -11.96 -4.31
N VAL A 56 -14.78 -12.00 -5.05
CA VAL A 56 -14.82 -12.13 -6.51
C VAL A 56 -15.02 -10.75 -7.13
N LEU A 57 -14.09 -10.32 -7.97
CA LEU A 57 -14.15 -9.07 -8.71
C LEU A 57 -14.70 -9.35 -10.11
N LYS A 58 -15.76 -8.67 -10.54
CA LYS A 58 -16.36 -8.82 -11.87
C LYS A 58 -16.34 -7.50 -12.63
N GLU A 59 -15.84 -7.52 -13.86
CA GLU A 59 -16.00 -6.40 -14.78
C GLU A 59 -17.48 -6.21 -15.18
N LEU A 60 -17.83 -5.01 -15.61
CA LEU A 60 -19.16 -4.77 -16.17
C LEU A 60 -19.35 -5.54 -17.49
N PRO A 61 -20.40 -6.38 -17.62
CA PRO A 61 -20.77 -7.01 -18.88
C PRO A 61 -21.45 -6.01 -19.82
N ARG A 62 -21.36 -6.25 -21.13
CA ARG A 62 -21.98 -5.36 -22.13
C ARG A 62 -23.51 -5.40 -22.00
N GLY A 63 -24.12 -4.21 -22.02
CA GLY A 63 -25.58 -4.06 -22.08
C GLY A 63 -26.32 -4.27 -20.75
N ARG A 64 -25.59 -4.34 -19.62
CA ARG A 64 -26.12 -4.33 -18.27
C ARG A 64 -25.50 -3.16 -17.51
N THR A 65 -26.14 -2.71 -16.45
CA THR A 65 -25.56 -1.78 -15.48
C THR A 65 -25.12 -2.51 -14.21
N GLU A 66 -24.21 -1.92 -13.45
CA GLU A 66 -23.82 -2.44 -12.16
C GLU A 66 -24.96 -2.38 -11.14
N MET A 67 -25.96 -1.51 -11.35
CA MET A 67 -27.13 -1.38 -10.47
C MET A 67 -28.06 -2.56 -10.66
N GLU A 68 -28.33 -2.91 -11.92
CA GLU A 68 -29.13 -4.07 -12.28
C GLU A 68 -28.54 -5.36 -11.69
N LEU A 69 -27.21 -5.50 -11.68
CA LEU A 69 -26.53 -6.68 -11.15
C LEU A 69 -26.58 -6.74 -9.62
N LEU A 70 -26.43 -5.60 -8.95
CA LEU A 70 -26.56 -5.48 -7.49
C LEU A 70 -27.99 -5.78 -7.02
N LEU A 71 -28.99 -5.14 -7.63
CA LEU A 71 -30.41 -5.28 -7.25
C LEU A 71 -30.97 -6.68 -7.59
N ALA A 72 -30.42 -7.34 -8.62
CA ALA A 72 -30.75 -8.74 -8.93
C ALA A 72 -30.11 -9.75 -7.97
N GLY A 73 -29.25 -9.33 -7.05
CA GLY A 73 -28.50 -10.22 -6.14
C GLY A 73 -27.39 -11.00 -6.85
N GLU A 74 -26.98 -10.60 -8.06
CA GLU A 74 -25.85 -11.21 -8.78
C GLU A 74 -24.48 -10.69 -8.28
N ALA A 75 -24.51 -9.61 -7.49
CA ALA A 75 -23.39 -9.04 -6.75
C ALA A 75 -23.84 -8.59 -5.34
N ASP A 76 -22.94 -8.67 -4.36
CA ASP A 76 -23.19 -8.20 -2.98
C ASP A 76 -22.84 -6.70 -2.84
N TYR A 77 -21.86 -6.25 -3.61
CA TYR A 77 -21.35 -4.89 -3.61
C TYR A 77 -21.16 -4.41 -5.05
N ALA A 78 -21.29 -3.11 -5.28
CA ALA A 78 -20.97 -2.50 -6.58
C ALA A 78 -20.20 -1.19 -6.40
N ILE A 79 -19.47 -0.79 -7.44
CA ILE A 79 -18.84 0.53 -7.53
C ILE A 79 -19.63 1.34 -8.55
N THR A 80 -19.98 2.59 -8.24
CA THR A 80 -20.70 3.47 -9.17
C THR A 80 -20.34 4.95 -8.95
N GLY A 81 -21.14 5.86 -9.49
CA GLY A 81 -21.02 7.30 -9.27
C GLY A 81 -21.90 7.82 -8.13
N SER A 82 -22.04 9.14 -8.09
CA SER A 82 -22.94 9.85 -7.18
C SER A 82 -24.42 9.71 -7.56
N ASN A 83 -24.73 9.15 -8.74
CA ASN A 83 -26.08 8.88 -9.21
C ASN A 83 -26.86 7.91 -8.31
N VAL A 84 -26.18 7.13 -7.46
CA VAL A 84 -26.82 6.30 -6.42
C VAL A 84 -27.80 7.10 -5.56
N LEU A 85 -27.58 8.41 -5.35
CA LEU A 85 -28.53 9.27 -4.65
C LEU A 85 -29.87 9.39 -5.39
N VAL A 86 -29.85 9.52 -6.71
CA VAL A 86 -31.06 9.61 -7.54
C VAL A 86 -31.82 8.29 -7.47
N ASP A 87 -31.13 7.17 -7.65
CA ASP A 87 -31.72 5.83 -7.59
C ASP A 87 -32.37 5.58 -6.22
N ARG A 88 -31.68 5.98 -5.14
CA ARG A 88 -32.19 5.89 -3.77
C ARG A 88 -33.46 6.72 -3.55
N ILE A 89 -33.49 7.96 -4.04
CA ILE A 89 -34.68 8.84 -3.93
C ILE A 89 -35.85 8.29 -4.73
N HIS A 90 -35.60 7.60 -5.84
CA HIS A 90 -36.62 6.92 -6.64
C HIS A 90 -37.09 5.57 -6.05
N GLY A 91 -36.58 5.20 -4.87
CA GLY A 91 -37.09 4.09 -4.09
C GLY A 91 -36.22 2.83 -4.12
N GLU A 92 -35.08 2.86 -4.81
CA GLU A 92 -34.15 1.72 -4.77
C GLU A 92 -33.52 1.62 -3.37
N PRO A 93 -33.43 0.40 -2.79
CA PRO A 93 -32.96 0.20 -1.42
C PRO A 93 -31.43 0.20 -1.37
N LEU A 94 -30.80 1.31 -1.72
CA LEU A 94 -29.34 1.43 -1.87
C LEU A 94 -28.69 2.21 -0.73
N VAL A 95 -27.47 1.79 -0.37
CA VAL A 95 -26.64 2.41 0.65
C VAL A 95 -25.25 2.67 0.07
N ALA A 96 -24.78 3.92 0.18
CA ALA A 96 -23.41 4.31 -0.09
C ALA A 96 -22.51 4.00 1.12
N VAL A 97 -21.42 3.31 0.88
CA VAL A 97 -20.54 2.72 1.90
C VAL A 97 -19.24 3.50 2.06
N ALA A 98 -18.58 3.83 0.95
CA ALA A 98 -17.30 4.54 0.92
C ALA A 98 -17.08 5.22 -0.44
N ALA A 99 -16.31 6.31 -0.47
CA ALA A 99 -15.86 6.93 -1.72
C ALA A 99 -14.33 7.03 -1.73
N TYR A 100 -13.68 6.21 -2.57
CA TYR A 100 -12.22 6.19 -2.67
C TYR A 100 -11.68 7.26 -3.62
N THR A 101 -12.52 7.80 -4.49
CA THR A 101 -12.22 8.94 -5.35
C THR A 101 -13.01 10.17 -4.89
N GLN A 102 -12.34 11.13 -4.26
CA GLN A 102 -13.02 12.29 -3.65
C GLN A 102 -13.57 13.28 -4.68
N TYR A 103 -13.02 13.33 -5.89
CA TYR A 103 -13.47 14.20 -6.98
C TYR A 103 -13.63 13.38 -8.26
N SER A 104 -14.77 13.48 -8.94
CA SER A 104 -14.98 12.74 -10.17
C SER A 104 -13.96 13.11 -11.27
N PRO A 105 -13.32 12.13 -11.91
CA PRO A 105 -12.37 12.37 -13.00
C PRO A 105 -13.06 12.75 -14.32
N ILE A 106 -14.40 12.70 -14.41
CA ILE A 106 -15.15 12.92 -15.65
C ILE A 106 -14.98 14.36 -16.16
N ALA A 107 -14.76 14.47 -17.47
CA ALA A 107 -14.59 15.74 -18.17
C ALA A 107 -15.02 15.62 -19.63
N LEU A 108 -15.21 16.77 -20.29
CA LEU A 108 -15.28 16.81 -21.75
C LEU A 108 -13.87 16.98 -22.31
N LEU A 109 -13.45 16.03 -23.12
CA LEU A 109 -12.21 16.03 -23.87
C LEU A 109 -12.46 16.58 -25.28
N VAL A 110 -11.69 17.59 -25.66
CA VAL A 110 -11.74 18.23 -26.98
C VAL A 110 -10.34 18.27 -27.58
N ARG A 111 -10.25 18.30 -28.92
CA ARG A 111 -8.96 18.56 -29.58
C ARG A 111 -8.56 20.01 -29.36
N GLU A 112 -7.28 20.26 -29.13
CA GLU A 112 -6.79 21.63 -28.88
C GLU A 112 -6.94 22.55 -30.10
N ASP A 113 -6.89 21.98 -31.30
CA ASP A 113 -7.07 22.68 -32.58
C ASP A 113 -8.53 22.82 -33.02
N SER A 114 -9.50 22.34 -32.23
CA SER A 114 -10.93 22.45 -32.54
C SER A 114 -11.50 23.87 -32.38
N GLY A 115 -10.75 24.77 -31.73
CA GLY A 115 -11.22 26.10 -31.33
C GLY A 115 -12.11 26.11 -30.08
N ILE A 116 -12.44 24.95 -29.51
CA ILE A 116 -13.26 24.84 -28.29
C ILE A 116 -12.35 25.00 -27.07
N ARG A 117 -12.55 26.07 -26.30
CA ARG A 117 -11.74 26.38 -25.10
C ARG A 117 -12.57 26.43 -23.82
N THR A 118 -13.84 26.78 -23.96
CA THR A 118 -14.79 27.00 -22.87
C THR A 118 -16.08 26.20 -23.13
N VAL A 119 -16.97 26.11 -22.14
CA VAL A 119 -18.25 25.41 -22.31
C VAL A 119 -19.15 26.15 -23.32
N GLU A 120 -19.06 27.47 -23.39
CA GLU A 120 -19.82 28.32 -24.30
C GLU A 120 -19.52 28.02 -25.79
N ASP A 121 -18.31 27.57 -26.09
CA ASP A 121 -17.88 27.18 -27.44
C ASP A 121 -18.55 25.87 -27.92
N LEU A 122 -19.24 25.15 -27.02
CA LEU A 122 -19.98 23.93 -27.36
C LEU A 122 -21.34 24.19 -28.02
N ARG A 123 -21.76 25.47 -28.15
CA ARG A 123 -22.98 25.81 -28.90
C ARG A 123 -22.88 25.37 -30.36
N GLY A 124 -23.90 24.65 -30.82
CA GLY A 124 -23.99 24.01 -32.14
C GLY A 124 -23.07 22.81 -32.32
N LYS A 125 -22.36 22.35 -31.28
CA LYS A 125 -21.41 21.23 -31.36
C LYS A 125 -22.05 19.90 -31.04
N ARG A 126 -21.37 18.83 -31.45
CA ARG A 126 -21.71 17.44 -31.13
C ARG A 126 -20.92 17.02 -29.89
N ILE A 127 -21.62 16.53 -28.89
CA ILE A 127 -21.04 16.05 -27.63
C ILE A 127 -21.36 14.57 -27.50
N MET A 128 -20.31 13.74 -27.46
CA MET A 128 -20.44 12.30 -27.27
C MET A 128 -20.35 11.97 -25.79
N VAL A 129 -21.48 11.66 -25.18
CA VAL A 129 -21.62 11.43 -23.74
C VAL A 129 -22.82 10.51 -23.48
N SER A 130 -22.71 9.65 -22.47
CA SER A 130 -23.84 8.83 -22.04
C SER A 130 -24.94 9.68 -21.40
N LYS A 131 -26.22 9.31 -21.62
CA LYS A 131 -27.38 10.12 -21.18
C LYS A 131 -27.55 10.16 -19.65
N ASP A 132 -27.00 9.18 -18.96
CA ASP A 132 -26.96 9.05 -17.50
C ASP A 132 -25.80 9.83 -16.85
N ASN A 133 -24.96 10.52 -17.64
CA ASN A 133 -23.84 11.29 -17.11
C ASN A 133 -24.29 12.65 -16.55
N LEU A 134 -24.96 12.63 -15.40
CA LEU A 134 -25.52 13.81 -14.74
C LEU A 134 -24.47 14.88 -14.43
N THR A 135 -23.23 14.51 -14.15
CA THR A 135 -22.15 15.46 -13.84
C THR A 135 -21.82 16.37 -15.05
N ILE A 136 -21.77 15.81 -16.26
CA ILE A 136 -21.50 16.60 -17.47
C ILE A 136 -22.69 17.49 -17.80
N PHE A 137 -23.92 16.99 -17.69
CA PHE A 137 -25.11 17.81 -17.93
C PHE A 137 -25.26 18.94 -16.90
N ALA A 138 -24.90 18.70 -15.63
CA ALA A 138 -24.82 19.74 -14.61
C ALA A 138 -23.91 20.89 -15.04
N MET A 139 -22.70 20.56 -15.52
CA MET A 139 -21.73 21.56 -15.96
C MET A 139 -22.25 22.37 -17.15
N LEU A 140 -22.87 21.71 -18.14
CA LEU A 140 -23.45 22.40 -19.30
C LEU A 140 -24.58 23.37 -18.88
N ASN A 141 -25.47 22.92 -18.00
CA ASN A 141 -26.56 23.74 -17.47
C ASN A 141 -26.05 24.91 -16.62
N GLN A 142 -25.05 24.68 -15.77
CA GLN A 142 -24.42 25.70 -14.92
C GLN A 142 -23.72 26.79 -15.74
N ALA A 143 -23.18 26.44 -16.91
CA ALA A 143 -22.63 27.37 -17.90
C ALA A 143 -23.71 28.05 -18.77
N GLY A 144 -24.99 27.76 -18.55
CA GLY A 144 -26.11 28.36 -19.26
C GLY A 144 -26.38 27.80 -20.65
N LEU A 145 -25.89 26.59 -20.97
CA LEU A 145 -26.29 25.88 -22.19
C LEU A 145 -27.57 25.08 -21.93
N GLN A 146 -28.51 25.18 -22.86
CA GLN A 146 -29.74 24.38 -22.86
C GLN A 146 -29.56 23.15 -23.78
N SER A 147 -30.40 22.14 -23.61
CA SER A 147 -30.36 20.92 -24.44
C SER A 147 -30.56 21.18 -25.95
N SER A 148 -31.15 22.31 -26.32
CA SER A 148 -31.27 22.77 -27.71
C SER A 148 -30.00 23.39 -28.29
N ASP A 149 -29.04 23.76 -27.45
CA ASP A 149 -27.82 24.47 -27.87
C ASP A 149 -26.76 23.52 -28.42
N TYR A 150 -26.87 22.21 -28.26
CA TYR A 150 -25.89 21.22 -28.70
C TYR A 150 -26.56 19.92 -29.13
N THR A 151 -25.81 19.04 -29.79
CA THR A 151 -26.30 17.71 -30.21
C THR A 151 -25.62 16.61 -29.41
N ILE A 152 -26.39 15.84 -28.63
CA ILE A 152 -25.87 14.66 -27.91
C ILE A 152 -25.75 13.46 -28.83
N GLN A 153 -24.59 12.82 -28.79
CA GLN A 153 -24.31 11.54 -29.44
C GLN A 153 -24.11 10.46 -28.37
N PRO A 154 -24.71 9.26 -28.54
CA PRO A 154 -24.45 8.14 -27.64
C PRO A 154 -22.96 7.81 -27.59
N GLN A 155 -22.48 7.47 -26.40
CA GLN A 155 -21.07 7.17 -26.18
C GLN A 155 -20.65 5.89 -26.93
N SER A 156 -19.69 6.02 -27.85
CA SER A 156 -19.16 4.88 -28.62
C SER A 156 -18.01 4.14 -27.93
N PHE A 157 -17.44 4.75 -26.89
CA PHE A 157 -16.21 4.33 -26.21
C PHE A 157 -14.97 4.26 -27.13
N ASN A 158 -15.08 4.72 -28.38
CA ASN A 158 -13.98 4.77 -29.33
C ASN A 158 -13.43 6.18 -29.44
N LEU A 159 -12.25 6.40 -28.86
CA LEU A 159 -11.58 7.70 -28.85
C LEU A 159 -11.28 8.23 -30.27
N GLN A 160 -11.21 7.36 -31.28
CA GLN A 160 -11.01 7.79 -32.66
C GLN A 160 -12.18 8.60 -33.24
N ASP A 161 -13.36 8.53 -32.62
CA ASP A 161 -14.49 9.36 -33.02
C ASP A 161 -14.20 10.86 -32.75
N LEU A 162 -13.40 11.18 -31.73
CA LEU A 162 -12.93 12.55 -31.48
C LEU A 162 -11.80 12.94 -32.45
N VAL A 163 -10.82 12.05 -32.64
CA VAL A 163 -9.65 12.31 -33.51
C VAL A 163 -10.09 12.58 -34.95
N ASN A 164 -11.02 11.76 -35.47
CA ASN A 164 -11.53 11.87 -36.84
C ASN A 164 -12.62 12.93 -37.01
N GLY A 165 -12.97 13.68 -35.95
CA GLY A 165 -13.97 14.75 -36.02
C GLY A 165 -15.42 14.26 -36.20
N LYS A 166 -15.73 13.03 -35.78
CA LYS A 166 -17.11 12.50 -35.75
C LYS A 166 -17.92 13.06 -34.57
N THR A 167 -17.23 13.45 -33.51
CA THR A 167 -17.75 14.30 -32.42
C THR A 167 -16.80 15.48 -32.21
N ASP A 168 -17.31 16.56 -31.62
CA ASP A 168 -16.52 17.77 -31.33
C ASP A 168 -16.01 17.74 -29.87
N ALA A 169 -16.78 17.14 -28.96
CA ALA A 169 -16.39 16.86 -27.59
C ALA A 169 -16.70 15.40 -27.20
N PHE A 170 -15.89 14.82 -26.32
CA PHE A 170 -15.99 13.41 -25.91
C PHE A 170 -15.91 13.30 -24.39
N ALA A 171 -16.90 12.65 -23.76
CA ALA A 171 -16.87 12.38 -22.33
C ALA A 171 -15.76 11.37 -22.00
N ALA A 172 -14.81 11.80 -21.17
CA ALA A 172 -13.61 11.05 -20.85
C ALA A 172 -13.21 11.26 -19.40
N PHE A 173 -12.40 10.35 -18.89
CA PHE A 173 -11.74 10.54 -17.60
C PHE A 173 -10.40 11.23 -17.81
N THR A 174 -10.13 12.22 -16.96
CA THR A 174 -8.85 12.95 -16.88
C THR A 174 -7.67 12.04 -16.57
N THR A 175 -7.95 10.84 -16.04
CA THR A 175 -6.98 9.82 -15.64
C THR A 175 -6.57 8.89 -16.78
N ASN A 176 -7.20 8.97 -17.97
CA ASN A 176 -7.00 7.95 -19.01
C ASN A 176 -6.92 8.50 -20.46
N GLN A 177 -8.02 8.94 -21.07
CA GLN A 177 -8.07 9.15 -22.54
C GLN A 177 -7.10 10.21 -23.07
N GLY A 178 -6.77 11.25 -22.29
CA GLY A 178 -5.80 12.26 -22.66
C GLY A 178 -4.39 11.69 -22.84
N PHE A 179 -4.01 10.69 -22.05
CA PHE A 179 -2.73 10.00 -22.23
C PHE A 179 -2.66 9.31 -23.61
N LEU A 180 -3.73 8.62 -24.01
CA LEU A 180 -3.81 7.94 -25.29
C LEU A 180 -3.75 8.90 -26.49
N LEU A 181 -4.39 10.08 -26.40
CA LEU A 181 -4.26 11.11 -27.43
C LEU A 181 -2.83 11.64 -27.53
N LYS A 182 -2.18 11.85 -26.38
CA LYS A 182 -0.78 12.30 -26.34
C LYS A 182 0.16 11.30 -27.01
N GLU A 183 -0.03 10.00 -26.77
CA GLU A 183 0.74 8.95 -27.45
C GLU A 183 0.53 8.94 -28.97
N GLN A 184 -0.65 9.34 -29.44
CA GLN A 184 -0.96 9.49 -30.86
C GLN A 184 -0.51 10.85 -31.44
N GLY A 185 0.14 11.71 -30.64
CA GLY A 185 0.57 13.05 -31.08
C GLY A 185 -0.57 14.05 -31.26
N VAL A 186 -1.75 13.77 -30.69
CA VAL A 186 -2.93 14.64 -30.76
C VAL A 186 -2.99 15.52 -29.51
N SER A 187 -2.86 16.83 -29.69
CA SER A 187 -3.06 17.80 -28.62
C SER A 187 -4.53 17.91 -28.23
N TYR A 188 -4.79 18.03 -26.93
CA TYR A 188 -6.14 18.01 -26.37
C TYR A 188 -6.29 18.96 -25.19
N ARG A 189 -7.53 19.20 -24.81
CA ARG A 189 -7.92 19.98 -23.64
C ARG A 189 -9.08 19.29 -22.93
N TYR A 190 -9.06 19.35 -21.60
CA TYR A 190 -10.20 19.00 -20.78
C TYR A 190 -10.99 20.25 -20.40
N ILE A 191 -12.31 20.13 -20.45
CA ILE A 191 -13.26 21.04 -19.81
C ILE A 191 -13.84 20.25 -18.63
N VAL A 192 -13.52 20.68 -17.41
CA VAL A 192 -13.76 19.91 -16.19
C VAL A 192 -14.95 20.47 -15.40
N PRO A 193 -15.89 19.63 -14.91
CA PRO A 193 -17.05 20.08 -14.14
C PRO A 193 -16.71 20.86 -12.88
N THR A 194 -15.58 20.56 -12.24
CA THR A 194 -15.14 21.22 -11.01
C THR A 194 -14.88 22.73 -11.18
N ASP A 195 -14.51 23.18 -12.39
CA ASP A 195 -14.32 24.61 -12.69
C ASP A 195 -15.65 25.40 -12.61
N PHE A 196 -16.78 24.69 -12.64
CA PHE A 196 -18.14 25.23 -12.57
C PHE A 196 -18.81 24.97 -11.21
N GLY A 197 -18.06 24.49 -10.21
CA GLY A 197 -18.61 24.13 -8.90
C GLY A 197 -19.38 22.80 -8.87
N ILE A 198 -19.37 22.05 -9.98
CA ILE A 198 -19.93 20.71 -10.04
C ILE A 198 -18.89 19.74 -9.47
N ASP A 199 -19.00 19.52 -8.16
CA ASP A 199 -18.10 18.66 -7.40
C ASP A 199 -18.86 17.44 -6.87
N THR A 200 -18.63 16.29 -7.51
CA THR A 200 -19.29 15.03 -7.18
C THR A 200 -18.30 13.91 -6.87
N TYR A 201 -18.75 12.92 -6.11
CA TYR A 201 -17.98 11.68 -5.91
C TYR A 201 -17.98 10.82 -7.18
N SER A 202 -16.90 10.04 -7.34
CA SER A 202 -16.79 8.92 -8.27
C SER A 202 -16.30 7.69 -7.51
N ASP A 203 -16.46 6.51 -8.10
CA ASP A 203 -16.08 5.24 -7.49
C ASP A 203 -16.64 5.05 -6.07
N VAL A 204 -17.93 5.36 -5.93
CA VAL A 204 -18.67 5.14 -4.69
C VAL A 204 -18.94 3.66 -4.57
N LEU A 205 -18.40 3.04 -3.52
CA LEU A 205 -18.76 1.70 -3.11
C LEU A 205 -20.17 1.72 -2.53
N ILE A 206 -21.04 0.87 -3.05
CA ILE A 206 -22.45 0.78 -2.66
C ILE A 206 -22.85 -0.66 -2.37
N THR A 207 -23.96 -0.80 -1.66
CA THR A 207 -24.67 -2.08 -1.47
C THR A 207 -26.18 -1.84 -1.27
N THR A 208 -26.95 -2.90 -1.01
CA THR A 208 -28.35 -2.79 -0.65
C THR A 208 -28.54 -2.49 0.85
N GLU A 209 -29.67 -1.91 1.22
CA GLU A 209 -30.06 -1.76 2.64
C GLU A 209 -30.10 -3.11 3.34
N GLN A 210 -30.63 -4.14 2.67
CA GLN A 210 -30.69 -5.49 3.22
C GLN A 210 -29.30 -6.01 3.60
N GLU A 211 -28.32 -5.82 2.74
CA GLU A 211 -26.93 -6.19 2.99
C GLU A 211 -26.34 -5.37 4.15
N ALA A 212 -26.55 -4.05 4.12
CA ALA A 212 -26.06 -3.15 5.15
C ALA A 212 -26.64 -3.43 6.55
N THR A 213 -27.86 -3.96 6.63
CA THR A 213 -28.52 -4.29 7.90
C THR A 213 -28.24 -5.72 8.36
N HIS A 214 -28.38 -6.73 7.49
CA HIS A 214 -28.28 -8.15 7.88
C HIS A 214 -26.83 -8.63 7.97
N HIS A 215 -25.93 -8.02 7.20
CA HIS A 215 -24.52 -8.39 7.11
C HIS A 215 -23.62 -7.21 7.48
N ARG A 216 -24.02 -6.41 8.48
CA ARG A 216 -23.30 -5.20 8.90
C ARG A 216 -21.81 -5.43 9.21
N GLN A 217 -21.49 -6.52 9.91
CA GLN A 217 -20.09 -6.88 10.23
C GLN A 217 -19.30 -7.26 8.99
N ARG A 218 -19.91 -8.03 8.06
CA ARG A 218 -19.30 -8.41 6.77
C ARG A 218 -18.96 -7.16 5.96
N LEU A 219 -19.87 -6.20 5.91
CA LEU A 219 -19.67 -4.93 5.23
C LEU A 219 -18.57 -4.08 5.88
N GLN A 220 -18.53 -4.00 7.21
CA GLN A 220 -17.44 -3.31 7.92
C GLN A 220 -16.08 -3.95 7.64
N ASN A 221 -16.00 -5.28 7.72
CA ASN A 221 -14.79 -6.05 7.38
C ASN A 221 -14.36 -5.80 5.93
N PHE A 222 -15.30 -5.84 4.99
CA PHE A 222 -15.04 -5.60 3.58
C PHE A 222 -14.55 -4.17 3.32
N ARG A 223 -15.19 -3.16 3.91
CA ARG A 223 -14.75 -1.75 3.81
C ARG A 223 -13.36 -1.55 4.43
N GLN A 224 -13.09 -2.12 5.60
CA GLN A 224 -11.78 -1.98 6.26
C GLN A 224 -10.67 -2.61 5.43
N ALA A 225 -10.86 -3.85 4.96
CA ALA A 225 -9.90 -4.54 4.11
C ALA A 225 -9.67 -3.82 2.78
N THR A 226 -10.74 -3.28 2.17
CA THR A 226 -10.65 -2.47 0.95
C THR A 226 -9.85 -1.19 1.19
N THR A 227 -10.06 -0.52 2.32
CA THR A 227 -9.34 0.70 2.70
C THR A 227 -7.84 0.43 2.90
N ALA A 228 -7.49 -0.66 3.58
CA ALA A 228 -6.10 -1.12 3.71
C ALA A 228 -5.47 -1.43 2.35
N GLY A 229 -6.24 -2.05 1.44
CA GLY A 229 -5.80 -2.28 0.06
C GLY A 229 -5.48 -0.99 -0.70
N TRP A 230 -6.31 0.05 -0.55
CA TRP A 230 -6.07 1.37 -1.15
C TRP A 230 -4.88 2.10 -0.54
N GLU A 231 -4.71 2.04 0.79
CA GLU A 231 -3.54 2.60 1.47
C GLU A 231 -2.25 1.99 0.91
N TYR A 232 -2.21 0.66 0.82
CA TYR A 232 -1.06 -0.06 0.29
C TYR A 232 -0.81 0.30 -1.18
N ALA A 233 -1.86 0.31 -2.01
CA ALA A 233 -1.76 0.61 -3.44
C ALA A 233 -1.10 1.97 -3.72
N TYR A 234 -1.42 2.99 -2.92
CA TYR A 234 -0.81 4.31 -3.07
C TYR A 234 0.59 4.43 -2.46
N GLN A 235 0.93 3.61 -1.47
CA GLN A 235 2.27 3.55 -0.91
C GLN A 235 3.24 2.77 -1.81
N HIS A 236 2.72 1.83 -2.61
CA HIS A 236 3.50 0.92 -3.46
C HIS A 236 2.96 0.90 -4.90
N PRO A 237 2.99 2.05 -5.62
CA PRO A 237 2.36 2.14 -6.93
C PRO A 237 3.05 1.26 -7.99
N GLU A 238 4.37 1.08 -7.94
CA GLU A 238 5.10 0.26 -8.90
C GLU A 238 4.70 -1.22 -8.82
N GLU A 239 4.64 -1.77 -7.60
CA GLU A 239 4.20 -3.14 -7.35
C GLU A 239 2.73 -3.33 -7.74
N THR A 240 1.90 -2.32 -7.44
CA THR A 240 0.48 -2.33 -7.81
C THR A 240 0.29 -2.36 -9.33
N ILE A 241 1.09 -1.58 -10.06
CA ILE A 241 1.07 -1.58 -11.54
C ILE A 241 1.51 -2.94 -12.09
N GLU A 242 2.52 -3.57 -11.50
CA GLU A 242 2.96 -4.92 -11.89
C GLU A 242 1.86 -5.95 -11.71
N LEU A 243 1.20 -5.94 -10.55
CA LEU A 243 0.07 -6.81 -10.28
C LEU A 243 -1.06 -6.63 -11.32
N ILE A 244 -1.37 -5.38 -11.67
CA ILE A 244 -2.38 -5.08 -12.68
C ILE A 244 -1.96 -5.62 -14.05
N LEU A 245 -0.73 -5.36 -14.48
CA LEU A 245 -0.21 -5.84 -15.76
C LEU A 245 -0.25 -7.37 -15.88
N GLU A 246 0.02 -8.08 -14.79
CA GLU A 246 0.06 -9.54 -14.76
C GLU A 246 -1.32 -10.19 -14.68
N ARG A 247 -2.26 -9.62 -13.91
CA ARG A 247 -3.51 -10.31 -13.54
C ARG A 247 -4.79 -9.57 -13.90
N TYR A 248 -4.74 -8.24 -14.05
CA TYR A 248 -5.90 -7.37 -14.18
C TYR A 248 -5.78 -6.40 -15.37
N ASN A 249 -5.29 -6.88 -16.52
CA ASN A 249 -5.04 -6.06 -17.72
C ASN A 249 -5.86 -6.52 -18.95
N SER A 250 -7.17 -6.70 -18.78
CA SER A 250 -8.09 -7.11 -19.86
C SER A 250 -8.11 -6.15 -21.06
N GLN A 251 -7.67 -4.90 -20.86
CA GLN A 251 -7.65 -3.83 -21.85
C GLN A 251 -6.29 -3.67 -22.56
N ASN A 252 -5.28 -4.48 -22.23
CA ASN A 252 -3.90 -4.36 -22.76
C ASN A 252 -3.27 -2.97 -22.57
N LYS A 253 -3.48 -2.35 -21.40
CA LYS A 253 -2.86 -1.07 -21.04
C LYS A 253 -1.34 -1.22 -20.93
N SER A 254 -0.61 -0.20 -21.37
CA SER A 254 0.83 -0.10 -21.18
C SER A 254 1.17 0.26 -19.73
N ARG A 255 2.39 -0.07 -19.29
CA ARG A 255 2.90 0.38 -17.98
C ARG A 255 2.81 1.90 -17.84
N ALA A 256 3.21 2.64 -18.88
CA ALA A 256 3.18 4.10 -18.87
C ALA A 256 1.74 4.66 -18.72
N ALA A 257 0.74 4.01 -19.30
CA ALA A 257 -0.67 4.39 -19.12
C ALA A 257 -1.13 4.19 -17.67
N LEU A 258 -0.74 3.07 -17.04
CA LEU A 258 -1.07 2.79 -15.63
C LEU A 258 -0.33 3.73 -14.67
N GLU A 259 0.94 4.06 -14.95
CA GLU A 259 1.69 5.07 -14.19
C GLU A 259 1.04 6.46 -14.28
N PHE A 260 0.56 6.83 -15.47
CA PHE A 260 -0.19 8.07 -15.66
C PHE A 260 -1.49 8.05 -14.85
N GLU A 261 -2.28 6.98 -14.98
CA GLU A 261 -3.55 6.82 -14.27
C GLU A 261 -3.36 6.88 -12.75
N ALA A 262 -2.36 6.17 -12.21
CA ALA A 262 -2.03 6.18 -10.79
C ALA A 262 -1.69 7.58 -10.26
N ARG A 263 -0.89 8.36 -11.01
CA ARG A 263 -0.54 9.74 -10.63
C ARG A 263 -1.74 10.67 -10.66
N GLU A 264 -2.59 10.58 -11.67
CA GLU A 264 -3.77 11.45 -11.79
C GLU A 264 -4.83 11.09 -10.75
N LEU A 265 -5.12 9.80 -10.53
CA LEU A 265 -6.05 9.36 -9.49
C LEU A 265 -5.62 9.81 -8.10
N ARG A 266 -4.32 9.74 -7.77
CA ARG A 266 -3.81 10.19 -6.46
C ARG A 266 -4.16 11.66 -6.16
N LYS A 267 -4.25 12.52 -7.17
CA LYS A 267 -4.66 13.93 -7.01
C LYS A 267 -6.13 14.04 -6.62
N LEU A 268 -6.97 13.15 -7.14
CA LEU A 268 -8.42 13.12 -6.91
C LEU A 268 -8.79 12.47 -5.58
N VAL A 269 -7.92 11.65 -5.00
CA VAL A 269 -8.16 11.00 -3.70
C VAL A 269 -7.80 11.88 -2.51
N GLN A 270 -6.82 12.79 -2.66
CA GLN A 270 -6.31 13.68 -1.60
C GLN A 270 -6.01 13.00 -0.24
N PRO A 271 -5.25 11.89 -0.19
CA PRO A 271 -5.08 11.07 1.01
C PRO A 271 -4.34 11.77 2.18
N LEU A 272 -3.68 12.91 1.92
CA LEU A 272 -3.03 13.71 2.97
C LEU A 272 -4.00 14.64 3.72
N ARG A 273 -5.23 14.79 3.24
CA ARG A 273 -6.24 15.73 3.78
C ARG A 273 -7.52 15.05 4.22
N ILE A 274 -7.84 13.91 3.62
CA ILE A 274 -9.11 13.21 3.80
C ILE A 274 -8.79 11.73 4.00
N GLU A 275 -9.45 11.11 4.98
CA GLU A 275 -9.32 9.67 5.22
C GLU A 275 -9.85 8.88 4.01
N LEU A 276 -9.16 7.81 3.62
CA LEU A 276 -9.54 7.01 2.46
C LEU A 276 -10.91 6.38 2.65
N GLY A 277 -11.75 6.49 1.61
CA GLY A 277 -13.12 5.98 1.65
C GLY A 277 -14.11 6.87 2.41
N GLN A 278 -13.66 7.95 3.06
CA GLN A 278 -14.54 8.84 3.82
C GLN A 278 -15.52 9.56 2.91
N MET A 279 -16.78 9.65 3.36
CA MET A 279 -17.82 10.45 2.72
C MET A 279 -18.35 11.48 3.70
N ARG A 280 -18.50 12.73 3.22
CA ARG A 280 -18.99 13.84 4.03
C ARG A 280 -20.45 14.14 3.71
N THR A 281 -21.26 14.29 4.75
CA THR A 281 -22.67 14.71 4.63
C THR A 281 -22.80 16.01 3.86
N GLU A 282 -21.94 17.00 4.13
CA GLU A 282 -22.02 18.30 3.45
C GLU A 282 -21.76 18.17 1.93
N LYS A 283 -20.91 17.22 1.52
CA LYS A 283 -20.64 16.97 0.11
C LYS A 283 -21.81 16.23 -0.56
N TRP A 284 -22.43 15.28 0.13
CA TRP A 284 -23.65 14.65 -0.38
C TRP A 284 -24.83 15.62 -0.48
N GLU A 285 -24.93 16.58 0.44
CA GLU A 285 -25.93 17.64 0.36
C GLU A 285 -25.67 18.59 -0.83
N HIS A 286 -24.40 18.91 -1.10
CA HIS A 286 -24.01 19.63 -2.32
C HIS A 286 -24.39 18.87 -3.59
N ILE A 287 -24.11 17.56 -3.64
CA ILE A 287 -24.49 16.68 -4.75
C ILE A 287 -26.02 16.65 -4.91
N ARG A 288 -26.78 16.57 -3.80
CA ARG A 288 -28.24 16.64 -3.83
C ARG A 288 -28.70 17.95 -4.47
N GLN A 289 -28.14 19.08 -4.06
CA GLN A 289 -28.48 20.39 -4.62
C GLN A 289 -28.21 20.45 -6.14
N ILE A 290 -27.07 19.91 -6.59
CA ILE A 290 -26.74 19.79 -8.02
C ILE A 290 -27.81 19.00 -8.80
N TYR A 291 -28.36 17.92 -8.22
CA TYR A 291 -29.38 17.10 -8.86
C TYR A 291 -30.79 17.72 -8.80
N VAL A 292 -31.10 18.48 -7.75
CA VAL A 292 -32.34 19.28 -7.67
C VAL A 292 -32.35 20.35 -8.76
N GLU A 293 -31.23 21.08 -8.94
CA GLU A 293 -31.11 22.14 -9.95
C GLU A 293 -31.23 21.60 -11.39
N GLN A 294 -30.81 20.35 -11.60
CA GLN A 294 -30.99 19.63 -12.86
C GLN A 294 -32.37 18.95 -13.01
N GLN A 295 -33.28 19.15 -12.05
CA GLN A 295 -34.62 18.55 -12.03
C GLN A 295 -34.59 17.01 -12.10
N GLN A 296 -33.51 16.39 -11.61
CA GLN A 296 -33.38 14.93 -11.54
C GLN A 296 -34.08 14.36 -10.30
N ILE A 297 -34.18 15.17 -9.24
CA ILE A 297 -34.84 14.81 -7.98
C ILE A 297 -35.67 16.01 -7.45
N PRO A 298 -36.74 15.79 -6.69
CA PRO A 298 -37.55 16.86 -6.10
C PRO A 298 -36.75 17.69 -5.07
N ALA A 299 -37.11 18.96 -4.88
CA ALA A 299 -36.40 19.86 -3.97
C ALA A 299 -36.46 19.42 -2.50
N GLU A 300 -37.55 18.77 -2.11
CA GLU A 300 -37.84 18.21 -0.79
C GLU A 300 -37.13 16.88 -0.50
N SER A 301 -36.43 16.31 -1.47
CA SER A 301 -35.69 15.07 -1.30
C SER A 301 -34.58 15.21 -0.23
N SER A 302 -34.26 14.10 0.44
CA SER A 302 -33.28 14.02 1.53
C SER A 302 -32.23 12.96 1.23
N ILE A 303 -31.01 13.17 1.74
CA ILE A 303 -29.93 12.16 1.71
C ILE A 303 -30.01 11.17 2.88
N GLU A 304 -31.05 11.26 3.73
CA GLU A 304 -31.25 10.38 4.88
C GLU A 304 -31.32 8.91 4.46
N GLY A 305 -30.61 8.06 5.20
CA GLY A 305 -30.53 6.62 4.90
C GLY A 305 -29.67 6.26 3.69
N LEU A 306 -29.08 7.23 2.97
CA LEU A 306 -28.14 6.93 1.89
C LEU A 306 -26.79 6.43 2.43
N LEU A 307 -26.22 7.07 3.46
CA LEU A 307 -24.86 6.75 3.90
C LEU A 307 -24.86 5.68 4.99
N PHE A 308 -24.04 4.64 4.80
CA PHE A 308 -23.87 3.51 5.73
C PHE A 308 -23.51 3.94 7.17
N ASP A 309 -22.83 5.09 7.31
CA ASP A 309 -22.29 5.64 8.56
C ASP A 309 -22.68 7.10 8.84
N GLN A 310 -23.81 7.60 8.31
CA GLN A 310 -24.28 8.94 8.71
C GLN A 310 -24.78 8.97 10.15
N LYS A 311 -23.87 9.33 11.05
CA LYS A 311 -24.03 9.61 12.50
C LYS A 311 -24.65 8.43 13.29
N PRO A 312 -24.20 8.21 14.55
CA PRO A 312 -24.96 7.40 15.49
C PRO A 312 -26.40 7.87 15.48
N ARG A 313 -27.39 6.97 15.57
CA ARG A 313 -28.75 7.43 15.78
C ARG A 313 -28.72 8.42 16.94
N THR A 314 -29.20 9.65 16.73
CA THR A 314 -29.32 10.65 17.81
C THR A 314 -30.36 10.23 18.85
N THR A 315 -31.04 9.12 18.60
CA THR A 315 -32.05 8.54 19.47
C THR A 315 -31.85 7.04 19.48
N VAL A 316 -31.55 6.51 20.65
CA VAL A 316 -31.52 5.07 20.89
C VAL A 316 -32.92 4.52 20.63
N VAL A 317 -33.06 3.45 19.84
CA VAL A 317 -34.37 2.81 19.63
C VAL A 317 -34.74 2.03 20.88
N LEU A 318 -35.52 2.66 21.75
CA LEU A 318 -36.03 2.09 22.98
C LEU A 318 -37.44 1.53 22.78
N SER A 319 -37.74 0.43 23.46
CA SER A 319 -39.11 -0.06 23.61
C SER A 319 -39.93 0.93 24.43
N GLN A 320 -41.25 0.85 24.31
CA GLN A 320 -42.15 1.71 25.08
C GLN A 320 -41.95 1.57 26.60
N SER A 321 -41.66 0.36 27.08
CA SER A 321 -41.37 0.11 28.49
C SER A 321 -40.06 0.73 28.97
N GLU A 322 -39.01 0.71 28.14
CA GLU A 322 -37.71 1.31 28.45
C GLU A 322 -37.78 2.84 28.43
N GLN A 323 -38.45 3.41 27.44
CA GLN A 323 -38.68 4.86 27.39
C GLN A 323 -39.47 5.33 28.61
N ALA A 324 -40.57 4.65 28.96
CA ALA A 324 -41.35 4.98 30.15
C ALA A 324 -40.55 4.80 31.46
N TRP A 325 -39.54 3.91 31.47
CA TRP A 325 -38.64 3.77 32.61
C TRP A 325 -37.68 4.97 32.71
N LEU A 326 -37.10 5.43 31.60
CA LEU A 326 -36.25 6.63 31.56
C LEU A 326 -37.02 7.90 31.92
N ASP A 327 -38.24 8.04 31.44
CA ASP A 327 -39.10 9.19 31.75
C ASP A 327 -39.36 9.30 33.27
N ARG A 328 -39.36 8.17 33.99
CA ARG A 328 -39.47 8.13 35.46
C ARG A 328 -38.13 8.32 36.18
N HIS A 329 -37.00 8.13 35.50
CA HIS A 329 -35.65 8.23 36.05
C HIS A 329 -34.76 9.14 35.19
N PRO A 330 -35.08 10.43 35.06
CA PRO A 330 -34.35 11.34 34.16
C PRO A 330 -32.96 11.74 34.67
N LYS A 331 -32.59 11.34 35.91
CA LYS A 331 -31.33 11.71 36.56
C LYS A 331 -30.66 10.48 37.15
N PHE A 332 -29.37 10.31 36.87
CA PHE A 332 -28.56 9.22 37.42
C PHE A 332 -27.43 9.77 38.27
N ARG A 333 -27.24 9.15 39.45
CA ARG A 333 -26.07 9.33 40.30
C ARG A 333 -24.97 8.40 39.81
N ILE A 334 -23.88 8.96 39.32
CA ILE A 334 -22.78 8.20 38.72
C ILE A 334 -21.60 8.15 39.69
N GLY A 335 -21.04 6.96 39.88
CA GLY A 335 -19.81 6.72 40.62
C GLY A 335 -18.64 6.58 39.67
N VAL A 336 -17.55 7.30 39.95
CA VAL A 336 -16.34 7.39 39.12
C VAL A 336 -15.10 7.09 39.97
N ASP A 337 -14.01 6.64 39.35
CA ASP A 337 -12.69 6.66 39.99
C ASP A 337 -12.12 8.10 39.99
N PRO A 338 -11.84 8.71 41.16
CA PRO A 338 -11.36 10.09 41.20
C PRO A 338 -9.94 10.28 40.66
N ASP A 339 -9.11 9.23 40.59
CA ASP A 339 -7.65 9.36 40.42
C ASP A 339 -7.04 8.46 39.32
N TRP A 340 -7.84 8.05 38.32
CA TRP A 340 -7.42 7.11 37.27
C TRP A 340 -7.17 7.75 35.91
N PHE A 341 -6.29 8.74 35.88
CA PHE A 341 -5.82 9.40 34.65
C PHE A 341 -5.08 8.42 33.71
N PRO A 342 -5.30 8.44 32.37
CA PRO A 342 -6.17 9.33 31.59
C PRO A 342 -7.60 8.79 31.35
N PHE A 343 -7.98 7.68 31.98
CA PHE A 343 -9.23 6.99 31.71
C PHE A 343 -10.42 7.69 32.35
N GLU A 344 -10.35 7.91 33.66
CA GLU A 344 -11.41 8.50 34.47
C GLU A 344 -10.80 9.18 35.69
N TYR A 345 -11.08 10.46 35.88
CA TYR A 345 -10.58 11.21 37.04
C TYR A 345 -11.42 12.45 37.31
N LEU A 346 -11.27 13.03 38.49
CA LEU A 346 -11.81 14.35 38.84
C LEU A 346 -10.70 15.40 38.75
N ASN A 347 -10.96 16.49 38.03
CA ASN A 347 -10.03 17.63 38.01
C ASN A 347 -10.15 18.48 39.28
N GLU A 348 -9.33 19.54 39.39
CA GLU A 348 -9.36 20.47 40.52
C GLU A 348 -10.73 21.13 40.74
N GLU A 349 -11.55 21.25 39.68
CA GLU A 349 -12.92 21.78 39.73
C GLU A 349 -13.98 20.72 40.06
N GLN A 350 -13.58 19.51 40.47
CA GLN A 350 -14.46 18.35 40.75
C GLN A 350 -15.29 17.91 39.52
N GLN A 351 -14.81 18.18 38.31
CA GLN A 351 -15.45 17.74 37.08
C GLN A 351 -14.91 16.38 36.66
N HIS A 352 -15.82 15.51 36.23
CA HIS A 352 -15.48 14.22 35.61
C HIS A 352 -14.82 14.44 34.25
N ARG A 353 -13.59 13.94 34.12
CA ARG A 353 -12.74 14.06 32.93
C ARG A 353 -12.10 12.72 32.57
N GLY A 354 -11.62 12.62 31.34
CA GLY A 354 -10.99 11.41 30.79
C GLY A 354 -11.80 10.76 29.67
N VAL A 355 -11.29 9.64 29.19
CA VAL A 355 -11.91 8.81 28.14
C VAL A 355 -13.34 8.41 28.54
N VAL A 356 -13.53 7.96 29.77
CA VAL A 356 -14.83 7.47 30.27
C VAL A 356 -15.82 8.63 30.41
N ALA A 357 -15.37 9.81 30.84
CA ALA A 357 -16.21 11.00 30.94
C ALA A 357 -16.83 11.38 29.58
N ASP A 358 -16.04 11.37 28.51
CA ASP A 358 -16.52 11.67 27.16
C ASP A 358 -17.52 10.60 26.66
N ILE A 359 -17.31 9.32 27.00
CA ILE A 359 -18.25 8.23 26.68
C ILE A 359 -19.55 8.40 27.48
N MET A 360 -19.49 8.69 28.78
CA MET A 360 -20.69 8.91 29.61
C MET A 360 -21.47 10.14 29.16
N GLN A 361 -20.78 11.22 28.77
CA GLN A 361 -21.42 12.38 28.17
C GLN A 361 -22.17 12.00 26.89
N ARG A 362 -21.59 11.12 26.07
CA ARG A 362 -22.26 10.61 24.87
C ARG A 362 -23.50 9.80 25.19
N ILE A 363 -23.43 8.90 26.18
CA ILE A 363 -24.57 8.10 26.64
C ILE A 363 -25.68 9.02 27.21
N SER A 364 -25.31 10.02 28.00
CA SER A 364 -26.25 11.02 28.55
C SER A 364 -27.03 11.73 27.44
N VAL A 365 -26.34 12.16 26.36
CA VAL A 365 -26.98 12.79 25.20
C VAL A 365 -27.89 11.80 24.46
N LEU A 366 -27.44 10.57 24.23
CA LEU A 366 -28.20 9.54 23.51
C LEU A 366 -29.48 9.12 24.22
N LEU A 367 -29.48 9.12 25.56
CA LEU A 367 -30.61 8.73 26.40
C LEU A 367 -31.45 9.92 26.88
N GLY A 368 -30.99 11.15 26.69
CA GLY A 368 -31.67 12.35 27.17
C GLY A 368 -31.74 12.45 28.70
N VAL A 369 -30.75 11.92 29.41
CA VAL A 369 -30.70 11.86 30.88
C VAL A 369 -29.62 12.78 31.44
N GLU A 370 -29.82 13.28 32.66
CA GLU A 370 -28.81 14.03 33.40
C GLU A 370 -27.97 13.08 34.26
N MET A 371 -26.64 13.12 34.12
CA MET A 371 -25.74 12.34 34.95
C MET A 371 -24.98 13.25 35.92
N ARG A 372 -25.00 12.91 37.22
CA ARG A 372 -24.33 13.67 38.27
C ARG A 372 -23.38 12.78 39.04
N VAL A 373 -22.13 13.23 39.17
CA VAL A 373 -21.10 12.53 39.92
C VAL A 373 -21.43 12.55 41.41
N VAL A 374 -21.28 11.40 42.07
CA VAL A 374 -21.25 11.31 43.53
C VAL A 374 -19.80 11.37 43.98
N GLU A 375 -19.50 12.27 44.91
CA GLU A 375 -18.16 12.45 45.44
C GLU A 375 -17.75 11.25 46.31
N ALA A 376 -16.57 10.71 46.03
CA ALA A 376 -15.89 9.75 46.89
C ALA A 376 -14.40 10.12 46.98
N PRO A 377 -13.79 9.97 48.17
CA PRO A 377 -12.38 10.32 48.37
C PRO A 377 -11.41 9.30 47.73
N SER A 378 -11.89 8.13 47.32
CA SER A 378 -11.08 7.08 46.72
C SER A 378 -11.95 6.02 46.04
N TRP A 379 -11.35 5.18 45.19
CA TRP A 379 -12.01 4.03 44.58
C TRP A 379 -12.62 3.03 45.60
N PRO A 380 -11.92 2.63 46.70
CA PRO A 380 -12.54 1.81 47.75
C PRO A 380 -13.81 2.43 48.33
N ALA A 381 -13.78 3.73 48.65
CA ALA A 381 -14.95 4.43 49.19
C ALA A 381 -16.11 4.49 48.18
N MET A 382 -15.80 4.65 46.88
CA MET A 382 -16.78 4.59 45.80
C MET A 382 -17.46 3.21 45.71
N MET A 383 -16.70 2.13 45.87
CA MET A 383 -17.26 0.76 45.87
C MET A 383 -18.16 0.50 47.09
N GLU A 384 -17.82 1.04 48.26
CA GLU A 384 -18.70 0.97 49.44
C GLU A 384 -20.00 1.75 49.27
N GLN A 385 -19.95 2.93 48.62
CA GLN A 385 -21.13 3.71 48.27
C GLN A 385 -22.01 2.97 47.25
N ALA A 386 -21.40 2.32 46.25
CA ALA A 386 -22.09 1.49 45.27
C ALA A 386 -22.78 0.27 45.91
N ALA A 387 -22.11 -0.42 46.84
CA ALA A 387 -22.68 -1.53 47.59
C ALA A 387 -23.87 -1.11 48.46
N ARG A 388 -23.92 0.15 48.92
CA ARG A 388 -25.04 0.73 49.67
C ARG A 388 -26.17 1.29 48.78
N GLY A 389 -26.03 1.29 47.46
CA GLY A 389 -27.01 1.85 46.52
C GLY A 389 -27.05 3.39 46.52
N GLU A 390 -25.96 4.03 46.99
CA GLU A 390 -25.82 5.49 47.01
C GLU A 390 -25.47 6.06 45.62
N VAL A 391 -24.94 5.21 44.72
CA VAL A 391 -24.81 5.47 43.28
C VAL A 391 -25.73 4.57 42.48
N ASP A 392 -26.22 5.07 41.35
CA ASP A 392 -27.11 4.34 40.44
C ASP A 392 -26.30 3.55 39.39
N LEU A 393 -25.18 4.12 38.94
CA LEU A 393 -24.24 3.47 38.03
C LEU A 393 -22.78 3.78 38.39
N VAL A 394 -21.89 2.81 38.21
CA VAL A 394 -20.43 2.96 38.23
C VAL A 394 -19.96 2.94 36.79
N THR A 395 -19.34 4.03 36.36
CA THR A 395 -19.08 4.34 34.95
C THR A 395 -18.01 3.46 34.32
N ALA A 396 -16.91 3.19 35.03
CA ALA A 396 -15.84 2.30 34.60
C ALA A 396 -15.50 1.27 35.67
N VAL A 397 -16.00 0.05 35.50
CA VAL A 397 -15.76 -1.04 36.45
C VAL A 397 -15.49 -2.36 35.74
N MET A 398 -14.46 -3.06 36.18
CA MET A 398 -14.19 -4.44 35.77
C MET A 398 -15.10 -5.39 36.55
N ARG A 399 -15.75 -6.30 35.82
CA ARG A 399 -16.66 -7.32 36.36
C ARG A 399 -15.88 -8.38 37.15
N ASN A 400 -16.29 -8.67 38.37
CA ASN A 400 -15.79 -9.79 39.17
C ASN A 400 -16.91 -10.40 40.05
N GLY A 401 -16.69 -11.60 40.56
CA GLY A 401 -17.71 -12.34 41.33
C GLY A 401 -18.12 -11.70 42.66
N GLU A 402 -17.31 -10.79 43.22
CA GLU A 402 -17.68 -10.04 44.42
C GLU A 402 -18.65 -8.91 44.09
N ARG A 403 -18.32 -8.10 43.07
CA ARG A 403 -19.11 -6.94 42.64
C ARG A 403 -20.45 -7.34 42.03
N GLU A 404 -20.54 -8.52 41.40
CA GLU A 404 -21.79 -9.10 40.90
C GLU A 404 -22.88 -9.29 41.96
N ARG A 405 -22.49 -9.35 43.24
CA ARG A 405 -23.43 -9.47 44.36
C ARG A 405 -24.29 -8.23 44.53
N PHE A 406 -23.77 -7.05 44.17
CA PHE A 406 -24.44 -5.76 44.38
C PHE A 406 -24.55 -4.90 43.11
N LEU A 407 -23.93 -5.31 42.00
CA LEU A 407 -24.07 -4.67 40.68
C LEU A 407 -24.59 -5.68 39.63
N ASN A 408 -25.36 -5.15 38.69
CA ASN A 408 -25.55 -5.70 37.36
C ASN A 408 -24.52 -5.06 36.42
N PHE A 409 -24.15 -5.72 35.33
CA PHE A 409 -23.13 -5.21 34.42
C PHE A 409 -23.67 -5.13 33.00
N THR A 410 -23.28 -4.08 32.29
CA THR A 410 -23.36 -4.07 30.83
C THR A 410 -22.32 -5.00 30.23
N ASP A 411 -22.36 -5.14 28.91
CA ASP A 411 -21.25 -5.70 28.16
C ASP A 411 -20.07 -4.73 28.23
N SER A 412 -18.88 -5.28 27.99
CA SER A 412 -17.67 -4.46 28.03
C SER A 412 -17.64 -3.51 26.85
N TYR A 413 -17.48 -2.23 27.13
CA TYR A 413 -17.42 -1.18 26.10
C TYR A 413 -15.98 -0.72 25.80
N TYR A 414 -15.00 -1.13 26.61
CA TYR A 414 -13.62 -0.72 26.48
C TYR A 414 -12.68 -1.78 27.05
N ARG A 415 -11.57 -2.07 26.36
CA ARG A 415 -10.55 -3.02 26.81
C ARG A 415 -9.25 -2.31 27.15
N LEU A 416 -8.71 -2.64 28.31
CA LEU A 416 -7.47 -2.12 28.86
C LEU A 416 -6.36 -3.14 28.74
N ASN A 417 -5.15 -2.66 28.47
CA ASN A 417 -3.96 -3.47 28.56
C ASN A 417 -3.35 -3.30 29.96
N ILE A 418 -3.33 -4.36 30.76
CA ILE A 418 -2.65 -4.36 32.05
C ILE A 418 -1.22 -4.85 31.83
N THR A 419 -0.24 -4.20 32.43
CA THR A 419 1.18 -4.46 32.17
C THR A 419 1.97 -4.45 33.48
N LEU A 420 3.13 -5.11 33.43
CA LEU A 420 4.16 -5.01 34.46
C LEU A 420 4.95 -3.72 34.25
N VAL A 421 5.28 -3.02 35.32
CA VAL A 421 6.22 -1.88 35.30
C VAL A 421 7.31 -2.17 36.32
N THR A 422 8.57 -2.16 35.89
CA THR A 422 9.72 -2.51 36.74
C THR A 422 10.72 -1.37 36.82
N HIS A 423 11.56 -1.39 37.85
CA HIS A 423 12.76 -0.55 37.86
C HIS A 423 13.77 -1.08 36.81
N GLY A 424 14.50 -0.20 36.13
CA GLY A 424 15.36 -0.54 34.99
C GLY A 424 16.55 -1.44 35.32
N GLU A 425 16.86 -1.58 36.61
CA GLU A 425 17.89 -2.47 37.17
C GLU A 425 17.35 -3.86 37.57
N GLN A 426 16.03 -4.03 37.61
CA GLN A 426 15.38 -5.30 37.93
C GLN A 426 15.26 -6.20 36.69
N PRO A 427 15.14 -7.53 36.86
CA PRO A 427 14.81 -8.45 35.78
C PRO A 427 13.54 -8.03 35.03
N GLN A 428 13.49 -8.32 33.73
CA GLN A 428 12.27 -8.18 32.95
C GLN A 428 11.50 -9.50 33.04
N TRP A 429 10.47 -9.53 33.88
CA TRP A 429 9.56 -10.66 33.94
C TRP A 429 8.59 -10.63 32.75
N GLU A 430 8.42 -11.77 32.10
CA GLU A 430 7.51 -11.91 30.96
C GLU A 430 6.13 -12.47 31.36
N SER A 431 5.99 -12.97 32.59
CA SER A 431 4.74 -13.55 33.10
C SER A 431 4.66 -13.48 34.63
N LEU A 432 3.44 -13.66 35.16
CA LEU A 432 3.21 -13.70 36.61
C LEU A 432 3.77 -14.95 37.29
N ASP A 433 3.85 -16.07 36.57
CA ASP A 433 4.49 -17.28 37.07
C ASP A 433 5.98 -17.05 37.32
N ALA A 434 6.64 -16.28 36.44
CA ALA A 434 8.02 -15.88 36.62
C ALA A 434 8.20 -14.93 37.82
N VAL A 435 7.24 -14.02 38.04
CA VAL A 435 7.22 -13.13 39.22
C VAL A 435 7.05 -13.93 40.51
N ALA A 436 6.12 -14.89 40.52
CA ALA A 436 5.89 -15.78 41.67
C ALA A 436 7.13 -16.62 42.00
N ALA A 437 7.84 -17.12 40.98
CA ALA A 437 9.05 -17.90 41.17
C ALA A 437 10.24 -17.09 41.71
N SER A 438 10.30 -15.77 41.45
CA SER A 438 11.39 -14.92 41.96
C SER A 438 11.17 -14.40 43.38
N GLY A 439 9.94 -14.48 43.90
CA GLY A 439 9.59 -13.90 45.21
C GLY A 439 9.59 -12.36 45.22
N ALA A 440 9.44 -11.74 44.04
CA ALA A 440 9.47 -10.29 43.88
C ALA A 440 8.20 -9.64 44.47
N THR A 441 8.36 -8.48 45.10
CA THR A 441 7.27 -7.73 45.71
C THR A 441 6.54 -6.90 44.66
N VAL A 442 5.21 -7.00 44.62
CA VAL A 442 4.35 -6.34 43.64
C VAL A 442 3.55 -5.22 44.29
N ALA A 443 3.59 -4.02 43.71
CA ALA A 443 2.73 -2.91 44.07
C ALA A 443 1.50 -2.84 43.13
N VAL A 444 0.31 -2.69 43.70
CA VAL A 444 -0.95 -2.50 42.96
C VAL A 444 -1.85 -1.46 43.63
N PRO A 445 -2.78 -0.81 42.91
CA PRO A 445 -3.74 0.08 43.54
C PRO A 445 -4.69 -0.71 44.45
N ASP A 446 -5.08 -0.11 45.58
CA ASP A 446 -5.97 -0.77 46.54
C ASP A 446 -7.38 -0.99 45.98
N SER A 447 -7.99 -2.13 46.34
CA SER A 447 -9.33 -2.56 45.89
C SER A 447 -9.56 -2.58 44.35
N TYR A 448 -8.49 -2.56 43.56
CA TYR A 448 -8.57 -2.80 42.12
C TYR A 448 -8.68 -4.30 41.83
N VAL A 449 -9.23 -4.66 40.66
CA VAL A 449 -9.37 -6.08 40.27
C VAL A 449 -8.02 -6.78 40.17
N THR A 450 -6.94 -6.05 39.87
CA THR A 450 -5.57 -6.59 39.90
C THR A 450 -5.16 -7.03 41.31
N HIS A 451 -5.52 -6.28 42.35
CA HIS A 451 -5.29 -6.66 43.74
C HIS A 451 -6.09 -7.93 44.12
N ASP A 452 -7.40 -7.95 43.82
CA ASP A 452 -8.26 -9.10 44.11
C ASP A 452 -7.77 -10.38 43.42
N HIS A 453 -7.37 -10.24 42.15
CA HIS A 453 -6.93 -11.36 41.34
C HIS A 453 -5.57 -11.91 41.79
N LEU A 454 -4.60 -11.05 42.11
CA LEU A 454 -3.32 -11.51 42.68
C LEU A 454 -3.53 -12.25 43.99
N LYS A 455 -4.37 -11.71 44.88
CA LYS A 455 -4.65 -12.32 46.19
C LYS A 455 -5.31 -13.69 46.07
N ARG A 456 -6.18 -13.88 45.07
CA ARG A 456 -6.93 -15.11 44.85
C ARG A 456 -6.12 -16.17 44.10
N ASP A 457 -5.46 -15.78 43.00
CA ASP A 457 -4.90 -16.70 42.01
C ASP A 457 -3.36 -16.82 42.12
N TYR A 458 -2.70 -15.83 42.74
CA TYR A 458 -1.25 -15.79 42.97
C TYR A 458 -0.88 -15.48 44.43
N PRO A 459 -1.39 -16.23 45.43
CA PRO A 459 -1.22 -15.90 46.85
C PRO A 459 0.25 -15.98 47.34
N SER A 460 1.15 -16.58 46.55
CA SER A 460 2.59 -16.64 46.85
C SER A 460 3.33 -15.35 46.53
N ILE A 461 2.75 -14.45 45.72
CA ILE A 461 3.35 -13.16 45.38
C ILE A 461 3.16 -12.20 46.57
N PRO A 462 4.23 -11.61 47.13
CA PRO A 462 4.10 -10.54 48.12
C PRO A 462 3.48 -9.30 47.49
N VAL A 463 2.27 -8.91 47.92
CA VAL A 463 1.55 -7.75 47.38
C VAL A 463 1.54 -6.59 48.39
N THR A 464 1.85 -5.39 47.92
CA THR A 464 1.67 -4.14 48.65
C THR A 464 0.68 -3.24 47.90
N THR A 465 -0.15 -2.51 48.63
CA THR A 465 -1.14 -1.62 48.03
C THR A 465 -0.77 -0.15 48.21
N ARG A 466 -1.25 0.70 47.30
CA ARG A 466 -1.21 2.17 47.40
C ARG A 466 -2.55 2.76 46.96
N ALA A 467 -2.82 4.00 47.31
CA ALA A 467 -4.12 4.62 47.03
C ALA A 467 -4.29 4.94 45.54
N THR A 468 -3.22 5.37 44.86
CA THR A 468 -3.27 5.83 43.46
C THR A 468 -2.26 5.10 42.58
N VAL A 469 -2.53 5.07 41.27
CA VAL A 469 -1.58 4.51 40.28
C VAL A 469 -0.23 5.23 40.31
N LEU A 470 -0.23 6.55 40.56
CA LEU A 470 0.99 7.32 40.70
C LEU A 470 1.82 6.86 41.91
N GLU A 471 1.19 6.65 43.06
CA GLU A 471 1.87 6.15 44.25
C GLU A 471 2.42 4.73 44.05
N VAL A 472 1.70 3.88 43.32
CA VAL A 472 2.17 2.54 42.92
C VAL A 472 3.46 2.65 42.10
N LEU A 473 3.48 3.50 41.07
CA LEU A 473 4.66 3.70 40.23
C LEU A 473 5.83 4.31 41.03
N GLN A 474 5.54 5.28 41.91
CA GLN A 474 6.55 5.89 42.78
C GLN A 474 7.15 4.90 43.79
N ALA A 475 6.37 3.93 44.27
CA ALA A 475 6.90 2.87 45.15
C ALA A 475 7.96 2.03 44.42
N VAL A 476 7.76 1.71 43.14
CA VAL A 476 8.75 1.00 42.33
C VAL A 476 9.95 1.88 42.00
N GLU A 477 9.73 3.16 41.67
CA GLU A 477 10.81 4.12 41.41
C GLU A 477 11.73 4.29 42.63
N LYS A 478 11.18 4.23 43.84
CA LYS A 478 11.92 4.32 45.11
C LYS A 478 12.53 3.00 45.59
N GLY A 479 12.23 1.88 44.91
CA GLY A 479 12.65 0.54 45.33
C GLY A 479 11.90 -0.01 46.56
N GLU A 480 10.73 0.53 46.89
CA GLU A 480 9.85 -0.01 47.94
C GLU A 480 9.09 -1.27 47.49
N ALA A 481 8.97 -1.47 46.18
CA ALA A 481 8.46 -2.67 45.53
C ALA A 481 9.30 -2.97 44.28
N ASP A 482 9.40 -4.24 43.90
CA ASP A 482 10.23 -4.66 42.75
C ASP A 482 9.54 -4.38 41.41
N LEU A 483 8.21 -4.48 41.37
CA LEU A 483 7.40 -4.18 40.20
C LEU A 483 6.01 -3.68 40.56
N ALA A 484 5.35 -3.05 39.59
CA ALA A 484 3.97 -2.60 39.65
C ALA A 484 3.14 -3.32 38.60
N ILE A 485 1.85 -3.53 38.90
CA ILE A 485 0.87 -4.01 37.90
C ILE A 485 -0.23 -2.96 37.75
N VAL A 486 -0.22 -2.31 36.60
CA VAL A 486 -1.07 -1.15 36.29
C VAL A 486 -1.47 -1.18 34.81
N THR A 487 -2.42 -0.34 34.41
CA THR A 487 -2.77 -0.18 33.00
C THR A 487 -1.65 0.52 32.22
N LEU A 488 -1.34 0.00 31.03
CA LEU A 488 -0.28 0.47 30.14
C LEU A 488 -0.34 1.96 29.87
N GLU A 489 -1.52 2.48 29.55
CA GLU A 489 -1.70 3.86 29.14
C GLU A 489 -1.51 4.81 30.33
N ALA A 490 -2.02 4.44 31.51
CA ALA A 490 -1.76 5.20 32.74
C ALA A 490 -0.26 5.16 33.10
N ALA A 491 0.40 4.00 32.98
CA ALA A 491 1.84 3.89 33.18
C ALA A 491 2.62 4.80 32.24
N ALA A 492 2.38 4.70 30.94
CA ALA A 492 3.08 5.49 29.91
C ALA A 492 2.93 6.99 30.16
N GLN A 493 1.71 7.46 30.43
CA GLN A 493 1.47 8.88 30.67
C GLN A 493 2.06 9.38 31.99
N LEU A 494 1.91 8.63 33.08
CA LEU A 494 2.42 9.04 34.39
C LEU A 494 3.96 8.99 34.44
N ILE A 495 4.58 7.96 33.87
CA ILE A 495 6.05 7.86 33.74
C ILE A 495 6.60 9.08 32.99
N GLN A 496 5.97 9.45 31.88
CA GLN A 496 6.39 10.60 31.09
C GLN A 496 6.13 11.93 31.81
N THR A 497 4.93 12.11 32.37
CA THR A 497 4.50 13.36 33.01
C THR A 497 5.32 13.68 34.26
N TYR A 498 5.53 12.67 35.12
CA TYR A 498 6.27 12.81 36.38
C TYR A 498 7.76 12.52 36.25
N ARG A 499 8.24 12.21 35.03
CA ARG A 499 9.65 11.92 34.72
C ARG A 499 10.23 10.82 35.62
N LEU A 500 9.53 9.69 35.72
CA LEU A 500 9.98 8.51 36.46
C LEU A 500 11.01 7.76 35.60
N GLN A 501 12.25 8.26 35.57
CA GLN A 501 13.27 7.91 34.56
C GLN A 501 13.77 6.47 34.68
N HIS A 502 13.64 5.86 35.86
CA HIS A 502 14.14 4.51 36.08
C HIS A 502 13.09 3.44 35.83
N LEU A 503 11.83 3.80 35.57
CA LEU A 503 10.79 2.82 35.26
C LEU A 503 10.83 2.35 33.81
N ARG A 504 10.55 1.06 33.62
CA ARG A 504 10.38 0.42 32.32
C ARG A 504 9.06 -0.33 32.27
N ILE A 505 8.35 -0.16 31.17
CA ILE A 505 7.14 -0.92 30.86
C ILE A 505 7.56 -2.29 30.34
N GLY A 506 7.08 -3.34 30.99
CA GLY A 506 7.36 -4.74 30.70
C GLY A 506 6.22 -5.43 29.96
N ALA A 507 6.10 -6.74 30.14
CA ALA A 507 5.12 -7.55 29.43
C ALA A 507 3.67 -7.21 29.83
N PRO A 508 2.70 -7.33 28.89
CA PRO A 508 1.30 -7.33 29.25
C PRO A 508 0.97 -8.57 30.09
N VAL A 509 0.06 -8.40 31.05
CA VAL A 509 -0.47 -9.47 31.90
C VAL A 509 -1.99 -9.35 31.97
N PHE A 510 -2.66 -10.42 32.42
CA PHE A 510 -4.11 -10.41 32.62
C PHE A 510 -4.94 -10.08 31.35
N GLU A 511 -4.62 -10.70 30.22
CA GLU A 511 -5.26 -10.46 28.91
C GLU A 511 -6.80 -10.48 28.94
N THR A 512 -7.38 -11.26 29.87
CA THR A 512 -8.83 -11.42 30.03
C THR A 512 -9.48 -10.50 31.05
N LEU A 513 -8.72 -9.88 31.98
CA LEU A 513 -9.31 -9.04 33.05
C LEU A 513 -9.59 -7.60 32.62
N GLY A 514 -8.92 -7.10 31.57
CA GLY A 514 -8.98 -5.70 31.15
C GLY A 514 -10.32 -5.18 30.58
N ALA A 515 -11.43 -5.88 30.78
CA ALA A 515 -12.72 -5.53 30.19
C ALA A 515 -13.54 -4.56 31.09
N LEU A 516 -13.58 -3.28 30.71
CA LEU A 516 -14.40 -2.26 31.39
C LEU A 516 -15.86 -2.34 30.97
N SER A 517 -16.75 -2.27 31.97
CA SER A 517 -18.20 -2.27 31.81
C SER A 517 -18.81 -1.16 32.69
N ILE A 518 -20.09 -0.84 32.46
CA ILE A 518 -20.86 0.00 33.37
C ILE A 518 -21.50 -0.92 34.41
N GLY A 519 -21.27 -0.64 35.68
CA GLY A 519 -21.94 -1.31 36.79
C GLY A 519 -23.24 -0.57 37.11
N VAL A 520 -24.36 -1.27 37.20
CA VAL A 520 -25.67 -0.71 37.54
C VAL A 520 -26.10 -1.31 38.89
N ARG A 521 -26.69 -0.51 39.77
CA ARG A 521 -27.25 -1.02 41.04
C ARG A 521 -28.15 -2.24 40.84
N LYS A 522 -28.06 -3.22 41.74
CA LYS A 522 -28.64 -4.56 41.55
C LYS A 522 -30.15 -4.56 41.29
N ASP A 523 -30.86 -3.63 41.92
CA ASP A 523 -32.31 -3.48 41.89
C ASP A 523 -32.85 -2.72 40.66
N TRP A 524 -31.97 -2.25 39.74
CA TRP A 524 -32.35 -1.63 38.46
C TRP A 524 -31.90 -2.47 37.25
N PRO A 525 -32.39 -3.70 37.07
CA PRO A 525 -32.02 -4.53 35.93
C PRO A 525 -32.49 -3.96 34.58
N GLU A 526 -33.53 -3.12 34.57
CA GLU A 526 -34.09 -2.53 33.34
C GLU A 526 -33.14 -1.52 32.69
N LEU A 527 -32.24 -0.91 33.45
CA LEU A 527 -31.27 0.07 32.93
C LEU A 527 -30.15 -0.61 32.12
N VAL A 528 -29.84 -1.88 32.39
CA VAL A 528 -28.80 -2.63 31.67
C VAL A 528 -29.06 -2.72 30.16
N PRO A 529 -30.22 -3.23 29.68
CA PRO A 529 -30.50 -3.29 28.24
C PRO A 529 -30.61 -1.89 27.60
N ILE A 530 -31.03 -0.86 28.34
CA ILE A 530 -31.05 0.53 27.87
C ILE A 530 -29.63 1.02 27.60
N LEU A 531 -28.72 0.79 28.55
CA LEU A 531 -27.30 1.13 28.40
C LEU A 531 -26.63 0.31 27.30
N HIS A 532 -26.97 -0.97 27.14
CA HIS A 532 -26.49 -1.77 26.00
C HIS A 532 -26.87 -1.16 24.66
N LYS A 533 -28.12 -0.71 24.50
CA LYS A 533 -28.57 -0.05 23.28
C LYS A 533 -27.87 1.30 23.07
N ALA A 534 -27.65 2.08 24.14
CA ALA A 534 -26.90 3.32 24.05
C ALA A 534 -25.44 3.09 23.66
N LEU A 535 -24.78 2.09 24.25
CA LEU A 535 -23.41 1.70 23.92
C LEU A 535 -23.28 1.19 22.49
N ALA A 536 -24.27 0.46 21.99
CA ALA A 536 -24.30 -0.03 20.61
C ALA A 536 -24.35 1.10 19.56
N GLU A 537 -24.86 2.27 19.92
CA GLU A 537 -24.86 3.46 19.04
C GLU A 537 -23.49 4.17 19.03
N ILE A 538 -22.62 3.93 20.01
CA ILE A 538 -21.27 4.51 20.03
C ILE A 538 -20.35 3.62 19.19
N SER A 539 -20.02 4.07 17.99
CA SER A 539 -19.17 3.30 17.08
C SER A 539 -17.76 3.11 17.64
N THR A 540 -17.10 2.04 17.24
CA THR A 540 -15.68 1.79 17.59
C THR A 540 -14.79 2.96 17.17
N GLN A 541 -15.07 3.60 16.02
CA GLN A 541 -14.35 4.80 15.56
C GLN A 541 -14.54 5.99 16.52
N GLU A 542 -15.73 6.17 17.07
CA GLU A 542 -15.98 7.23 18.04
C GLU A 542 -15.23 6.97 19.35
N ILE A 543 -15.24 5.72 19.85
CA ILE A 543 -14.45 5.31 21.02
C ILE A 543 -12.97 5.56 20.78
N GLU A 544 -12.44 5.17 19.61
CA GLU A 544 -11.03 5.38 19.24
C GLU A 544 -10.68 6.87 19.10
N ARG A 545 -11.59 7.70 18.58
CA ARG A 545 -11.41 9.15 18.51
C ARG A 545 -11.35 9.78 19.90
N ILE A 546 -12.25 9.38 20.80
CA ILE A 546 -12.23 9.80 22.21
C ILE A 546 -10.91 9.35 22.83
N ARG A 547 -10.51 8.09 22.63
CA ARG A 547 -9.25 7.54 23.12
C ARG A 547 -8.05 8.38 22.67
N ASN A 548 -7.92 8.61 21.37
CA ASN A 548 -6.78 9.34 20.79
C ASN A 548 -6.72 10.80 21.27
N LYS A 549 -7.87 11.44 21.55
CA LYS A 549 -7.92 12.78 22.17
C LYS A 549 -7.21 12.81 23.52
N TRP A 550 -7.37 11.77 24.34
CA TRP A 550 -6.78 11.69 25.69
C TRP A 550 -5.41 11.00 25.72
N MET A 551 -5.03 10.27 24.67
CA MET A 551 -3.80 9.46 24.62
C MET A 551 -2.72 9.96 23.66
N ALA A 552 -2.92 11.12 23.02
CA ALA A 552 -1.93 11.71 22.13
C ALA A 552 -0.67 12.13 22.91
N VAL A 553 0.31 11.24 22.98
CA VAL A 553 1.68 11.61 23.32
C VAL A 553 2.33 12.17 22.05
N PRO A 554 2.77 13.44 22.00
CA PRO A 554 3.55 13.90 20.87
C PRO A 554 4.83 13.07 20.81
N ILE A 555 5.01 12.33 19.70
CA ILE A 555 6.25 11.59 19.43
C ILE A 555 7.36 12.63 19.25
N THR A 556 8.02 13.02 20.33
CA THR A 556 9.29 13.74 20.24
C THR A 556 10.35 12.69 19.89
N ILE A 557 10.62 12.51 18.61
CA ILE A 557 11.77 11.73 18.16
C ILE A 557 13.00 12.37 18.82
N GLY A 558 13.67 11.64 19.73
CA GLY A 558 14.79 12.12 20.55
C GLY A 558 16.08 12.40 19.77
N LEU A 559 16.00 12.65 18.46
CA LEU A 559 17.14 13.05 17.64
C LEU A 559 17.26 14.57 17.67
N SER A 560 18.31 15.08 18.29
CA SER A 560 18.67 16.50 18.18
C SER A 560 18.95 16.87 16.72
N ILE A 561 18.63 18.11 16.33
CA ILE A 561 18.92 18.63 14.98
C ILE A 561 20.41 18.45 14.63
N GLN A 562 21.30 18.55 15.61
CA GLN A 562 22.73 18.30 15.42
C GLN A 562 23.04 16.85 15.02
N GLN A 563 22.39 15.85 15.63
CA GLN A 563 22.57 14.45 15.26
C GLN A 563 22.08 14.17 13.84
N VAL A 564 20.96 14.77 13.44
CA VAL A 564 20.44 14.65 12.07
C VAL A 564 21.42 15.24 11.05
N VAL A 565 21.98 16.42 11.36
CA VAL A 565 23.01 17.05 10.51
C VAL A 565 24.24 16.17 10.36
N TRP A 566 24.73 15.54 11.44
CA TRP A 566 25.87 14.64 11.37
C TRP A 566 25.60 13.36 10.57
N ILE A 567 24.40 12.80 10.68
CA ILE A 567 23.98 11.63 9.89
C ILE A 567 23.95 12.01 8.39
N VAL A 568 23.31 13.11 8.04
CA VAL A 568 23.23 13.59 6.65
C VAL A 568 24.62 13.87 6.08
N PHE A 569 25.48 14.54 6.86
CA PHE A 569 26.86 14.81 6.46
C PHE A 569 27.66 13.52 6.22
N SER A 570 27.50 12.52 7.09
CA SER A 570 28.16 11.22 6.96
C SER A 570 27.72 10.47 5.69
N VAL A 571 26.42 10.51 5.37
CA VAL A 571 25.86 9.91 4.14
C VAL A 571 26.43 10.60 2.89
N ILE A 572 26.49 11.94 2.89
CA ILE A 572 27.07 12.71 1.77
C ILE A 572 28.55 12.38 1.58
N LEU A 573 29.32 12.24 2.66
CA LEU A 573 30.73 11.85 2.60
C LEU A 573 30.93 10.47 1.98
N VAL A 574 30.11 9.49 2.40
CA VAL A 574 30.15 8.12 1.86
C VAL A 574 29.81 8.13 0.38
N LEU A 575 28.71 8.77 -0.02
CA LEU A 575 28.30 8.87 -1.42
C LEU A 575 29.37 9.56 -2.27
N GLY A 576 29.95 10.66 -1.76
CA GLY A 576 31.04 11.39 -2.40
C GLY A 576 32.28 10.51 -2.63
N SER A 577 32.68 9.73 -1.62
CA SER A 577 33.81 8.81 -1.72
C SER A 577 33.59 7.70 -2.75
N ILE A 578 32.37 7.16 -2.83
CA ILE A 578 31.99 6.15 -3.83
C ILE A 578 32.07 6.74 -5.24
N THR A 579 31.52 7.95 -5.47
CA THR A 579 31.63 8.62 -6.77
C THR A 579 33.08 8.90 -7.17
N LEU A 580 33.95 9.27 -6.22
CA LEU A 580 35.38 9.51 -6.48
C LEU A 580 36.10 8.22 -6.90
N ILE A 581 35.80 7.10 -6.23
CA ILE A 581 36.36 5.78 -6.55
C ILE A 581 35.93 5.35 -7.96
N ILE A 582 34.64 5.49 -8.29
CA ILE A 582 34.10 5.15 -9.61
C ILE A 582 34.76 6.02 -10.70
N TRP A 583 34.88 7.33 -10.47
CA TRP A 583 35.52 8.25 -11.41
C TRP A 583 36.99 7.90 -11.67
N ARG A 584 37.75 7.59 -10.61
CA ARG A 584 39.16 7.18 -10.72
C ARG A 584 39.32 5.86 -11.46
N SER A 585 38.46 4.88 -11.16
CA SER A 585 38.45 3.58 -11.84
C SER A 585 38.18 3.73 -13.34
N ASN A 586 37.13 4.48 -13.69
CA ASN A 586 36.77 4.74 -15.09
C ASN A 586 37.88 5.48 -15.86
N ARG A 587 38.61 6.39 -15.20
CA ARG A 587 39.75 7.08 -15.83
C ARG A 587 40.91 6.12 -16.13
N ALA A 588 41.23 5.22 -15.21
CA ALA A 588 42.29 4.23 -15.40
C ALA A 588 41.97 3.26 -16.54
N VAL A 589 40.72 2.78 -16.61
CA VAL A 589 40.25 1.89 -17.68
C VAL A 589 40.37 2.57 -19.05
N ARG A 590 39.94 3.83 -19.17
CA ARG A 590 40.05 4.58 -20.45
C ARG A 590 41.50 4.78 -20.91
N GLN A 591 42.44 4.96 -19.97
CA GLN A 591 43.86 5.07 -20.32
C GLN A 591 44.42 3.74 -20.83
N ALA A 592 44.08 2.63 -20.16
CA ALA A 592 44.48 1.30 -20.59
C ALA A 592 43.92 0.95 -21.98
N GLN A 593 42.65 1.28 -22.25
CA GLN A 593 42.03 1.06 -23.56
C GLN A 593 42.71 1.86 -24.67
N ARG A 594 43.05 3.13 -24.43
CA ARG A 594 43.75 3.96 -25.42
C ARG A 594 45.15 3.44 -25.71
N ALA A 595 45.91 3.04 -24.68
CA ALA A 595 47.23 2.47 -24.86
C ALA A 595 47.19 1.17 -25.66
N LEU A 596 46.18 0.32 -25.42
CA LEU A 596 45.98 -0.91 -26.16
C LEU A 596 45.67 -0.67 -27.64
N ILE A 597 44.82 0.30 -27.95
CA ILE A 597 44.48 0.65 -29.35
C ILE A 597 45.72 1.13 -30.09
N VAL A 598 46.51 2.03 -29.50
CA VAL A 598 47.74 2.54 -30.12
C VAL A 598 48.78 1.44 -30.32
N ALA A 599 48.96 0.55 -29.33
CA ALA A 599 49.89 -0.59 -29.45
C ALA A 599 49.45 -1.58 -30.55
N LYS A 600 48.15 -1.81 -30.69
CA LYS A 600 47.59 -2.67 -31.75
C LYS A 600 47.82 -2.07 -33.14
N GLU A 601 47.56 -0.77 -33.32
CA GLU A 601 47.74 -0.09 -34.60
C GLU A 601 49.20 -0.08 -35.04
N GLN A 602 50.15 0.11 -34.10
CA GLN A 602 51.58 -0.02 -34.36
C GLN A 602 51.99 -1.44 -34.79
N ALA A 603 51.43 -2.47 -34.16
CA ALA A 603 51.69 -3.86 -34.52
C ALA A 603 51.14 -4.21 -35.91
N GLU A 604 49.93 -3.76 -36.24
CA GLU A 604 49.31 -3.96 -37.56
C GLU A 604 50.10 -3.24 -38.66
N GLN A 605 50.52 -1.99 -38.43
CA GLN A 605 51.36 -1.26 -39.38
C GLN A 605 52.71 -1.95 -39.62
N ALA A 606 53.36 -2.45 -38.57
CA ALA A 606 54.61 -3.19 -38.69
C ALA A 606 54.42 -4.51 -39.48
N SER A 607 53.30 -5.22 -39.24
CA SER A 607 52.96 -6.45 -39.97
C SER A 607 52.71 -6.19 -41.45
N HIS A 608 51.91 -5.17 -41.79
CA HIS A 608 51.65 -4.78 -43.17
C HIS A 608 52.92 -4.33 -43.91
N ALA A 609 53.80 -3.56 -43.25
CA ALA A 609 55.07 -3.15 -43.82
C ALA A 609 55.99 -4.36 -44.09
N LYS A 610 56.04 -5.34 -43.16
CA LYS A 610 56.77 -6.60 -43.33
C LYS A 610 56.26 -7.37 -44.54
N GLY A 611 54.95 -7.59 -44.66
CA GLY A 611 54.35 -8.32 -45.79
C GLY A 611 54.59 -7.64 -47.14
N ASN A 612 54.46 -6.31 -47.22
CA ASN A 612 54.71 -5.55 -48.44
C ASN A 612 56.19 -5.58 -48.86
N PHE A 613 57.11 -5.42 -47.92
CA PHE A 613 58.56 -5.52 -48.20
C PHE A 613 58.90 -6.89 -48.77
N LEU A 614 58.40 -7.95 -48.14
CA LEU A 614 58.64 -9.33 -48.56
C LEU A 614 58.12 -9.59 -49.99
N ASN A 615 56.88 -9.22 -50.30
CA ASN A 615 56.33 -9.40 -51.65
C ASN A 615 57.13 -8.65 -52.74
N LEU A 616 57.54 -7.42 -52.46
CA LEU A 616 58.28 -6.59 -53.42
C LEU A 616 59.69 -7.15 -53.66
N MET A 617 60.38 -7.57 -52.59
CA MET A 617 61.69 -8.22 -52.70
C MET A 617 61.63 -9.54 -53.49
N SER A 618 60.54 -10.30 -53.39
CA SER A 618 60.36 -11.54 -54.17
C SER A 618 60.39 -11.28 -55.67
N HIS A 619 59.63 -10.29 -56.12
CA HIS A 619 59.52 -9.95 -57.53
C HIS A 619 60.83 -9.38 -58.09
N GLU A 620 61.48 -8.51 -57.31
CA GLU A 620 62.75 -7.86 -57.69
C GLU A 620 63.94 -8.82 -57.67
N LEU A 621 63.94 -9.86 -56.84
CA LEU A 621 64.99 -10.89 -56.84
C LEU A 621 64.76 -11.97 -57.90
N ARG A 622 63.50 -12.34 -58.17
CA ARG A 622 63.17 -13.38 -59.17
C ARG A 622 63.60 -12.95 -60.57
N THR A 623 63.36 -11.70 -60.94
CA THR A 623 63.63 -11.17 -62.28
C THR A 623 65.10 -11.29 -62.73
N PRO A 624 66.11 -10.79 -61.97
CA PRO A 624 67.51 -10.93 -62.33
C PRO A 624 67.98 -12.39 -62.26
N ILE A 625 67.49 -13.19 -61.31
CA ILE A 625 67.89 -14.59 -61.17
C ILE A 625 67.36 -15.44 -62.35
N THR A 626 66.12 -15.22 -62.80
CA THR A 626 65.59 -15.84 -64.02
C THR A 626 66.36 -15.40 -65.26
N THR A 627 66.80 -14.14 -65.32
CA THR A 627 67.65 -13.62 -66.41
C THR A 627 69.01 -14.31 -66.43
N VAL A 628 69.67 -14.42 -65.27
CA VAL A 628 70.93 -15.17 -65.12
C VAL A 628 70.73 -16.62 -65.55
N SER A 629 69.67 -17.29 -65.07
CA SER A 629 69.36 -18.67 -65.46
C SER A 629 69.20 -18.82 -66.99
N GLY A 630 68.43 -17.93 -67.63
CA GLY A 630 68.23 -17.95 -69.09
C GLY A 630 69.51 -17.71 -69.88
N ILE A 631 70.36 -16.77 -69.46
CA ILE A 631 71.66 -16.53 -70.10
C ILE A 631 72.58 -17.73 -69.91
N THR A 632 72.57 -18.34 -68.73
CA THR A 632 73.39 -19.53 -68.41
C THR A 632 72.99 -20.72 -69.29
N GLN A 633 71.69 -20.93 -69.50
CA GLN A 633 71.16 -21.96 -70.40
C GLN A 633 71.52 -21.72 -71.87
N LEU A 634 71.51 -20.46 -72.31
CA LEU A 634 71.90 -20.09 -73.68
C LEU A 634 73.38 -20.35 -73.93
N ILE A 635 74.25 -19.92 -73.00
CA ILE A 635 75.71 -20.14 -73.10
C ILE A 635 76.02 -21.65 -73.02
N GLY A 636 75.36 -22.38 -72.12
CA GLY A 636 75.52 -23.83 -71.98
C GLY A 636 75.19 -24.63 -73.25
N LYS A 637 74.33 -24.10 -74.13
CA LYS A 637 73.99 -24.71 -75.43
C LYS A 637 74.99 -24.42 -76.54
N THR A 638 75.85 -23.40 -76.40
CA THR A 638 76.83 -22.98 -77.41
C THR A 638 78.29 -23.28 -77.05
N GLU A 639 78.61 -23.51 -75.77
CA GLU A 639 79.99 -23.67 -75.29
C GLU A 639 80.49 -25.13 -75.41
N SER A 640 81.66 -25.35 -76.04
CA SER A 640 82.23 -26.70 -76.28
C SER A 640 83.32 -27.14 -75.30
N ASN A 641 83.67 -26.30 -74.31
CA ASN A 641 84.71 -26.60 -73.31
C ASN A 641 84.11 -27.38 -72.09
N PRO A 642 84.59 -28.60 -71.77
CA PRO A 642 84.06 -29.43 -70.68
C PRO A 642 84.11 -28.80 -69.29
N GLU A 643 85.13 -28.00 -68.97
CA GLU A 643 85.23 -27.33 -67.66
C GLU A 643 84.22 -26.18 -67.54
N ASN A 644 84.03 -25.40 -68.61
CA ASN A 644 83.06 -24.30 -68.64
C ASN A 644 81.62 -24.82 -68.59
N GLN A 645 81.30 -25.94 -69.26
CA GLN A 645 79.98 -26.57 -69.13
C GLN A 645 79.69 -27.05 -67.70
N LYS A 646 80.71 -27.57 -66.99
CA LYS A 646 80.56 -27.98 -65.58
C LYS A 646 80.31 -26.78 -64.67
N LEU A 647 81.03 -25.67 -64.88
CA LEU A 647 80.82 -24.41 -64.17
C LEU A 647 79.43 -23.80 -64.45
N LEU A 648 78.98 -23.81 -65.71
CA LEU A 648 77.66 -23.32 -66.11
C LEU A 648 76.53 -24.16 -65.52
N LYS A 649 76.65 -25.51 -65.54
CA LYS A 649 75.70 -26.40 -64.86
C LYS A 649 75.65 -26.14 -63.35
N THR A 650 76.80 -25.90 -62.73
CA THR A 650 76.88 -25.58 -61.29
C THR A 650 76.21 -24.23 -60.99
N LEU A 651 76.42 -23.23 -61.86
CA LEU A 651 75.80 -21.91 -61.74
C LEU A 651 74.27 -22.00 -61.93
N GLU A 652 73.81 -22.76 -62.92
CA GLU A 652 72.39 -22.99 -63.17
C GLU A 652 71.72 -23.71 -61.98
N HIS A 653 72.37 -24.74 -61.42
CA HIS A 653 71.89 -25.41 -60.22
C HIS A 653 71.82 -24.47 -59.02
N ALA A 654 72.87 -23.65 -58.80
CA ALA A 654 72.88 -22.66 -57.72
C ALA A 654 71.77 -21.61 -57.91
N THR A 655 71.53 -21.17 -59.14
CA THR A 655 70.52 -20.17 -59.51
C THR A 655 69.09 -20.70 -59.30
N ASN A 656 68.81 -21.94 -59.72
CA ASN A 656 67.52 -22.60 -59.50
C ASN A 656 67.29 -22.94 -58.03
N HIS A 657 68.32 -23.34 -57.30
CA HIS A 657 68.23 -23.57 -55.86
C HIS A 657 67.93 -22.28 -55.09
N LEU A 658 68.55 -21.15 -55.50
CA LEU A 658 68.27 -19.83 -54.92
C LEU A 658 66.84 -19.37 -55.18
N LEU A 659 66.30 -19.62 -56.38
CA LEU A 659 64.88 -19.38 -56.69
C LEU A 659 63.94 -20.21 -55.82
N ALA A 660 64.24 -21.49 -55.63
CA ALA A 660 63.43 -22.38 -54.79
C ALA A 660 63.45 -21.92 -53.32
N LEU A 661 64.63 -21.63 -52.76
CA LEU A 661 64.76 -21.13 -51.37
C LEU A 661 64.06 -19.79 -51.16
N ILE A 662 64.12 -18.89 -52.14
CA ILE A 662 63.38 -17.62 -52.11
C ILE A 662 61.87 -17.92 -52.10
N SER A 663 61.38 -18.81 -52.97
CA SER A 663 59.96 -19.19 -53.01
C SER A 663 59.49 -19.81 -51.69
N ASP A 664 60.26 -20.75 -51.12
CA ASP A 664 59.91 -21.44 -49.87
C ASP A 664 59.88 -20.48 -48.67
N LEU A 665 60.82 -19.54 -48.59
CA LEU A 665 60.82 -18.49 -47.56
C LEU A 665 59.55 -17.63 -47.62
N PHE A 666 59.03 -17.36 -48.83
CA PHE A 666 57.80 -16.60 -49.00
C PHE A 666 56.55 -17.41 -48.70
N ASP A 667 56.50 -18.67 -49.11
CA ASP A 667 55.38 -19.55 -48.76
C ASP A 667 55.28 -19.74 -47.24
N LEU A 668 56.41 -19.82 -46.53
CA LEU A 668 56.45 -19.80 -45.07
C LEU A 668 55.91 -18.49 -44.50
N SER A 669 56.28 -17.34 -45.07
CA SER A 669 55.76 -16.04 -44.64
C SER A 669 54.24 -15.90 -44.88
N ARG A 670 53.71 -16.46 -45.97
CA ARG A 670 52.26 -16.45 -46.25
C ARG A 670 51.48 -17.45 -45.39
N ALA A 671 52.14 -18.53 -44.94
CA ALA A 671 51.61 -19.47 -43.96
C ALA A 671 51.39 -18.80 -42.60
N GLU A 672 52.35 -17.98 -42.14
CA GLU A 672 52.23 -17.21 -40.90
C GLU A 672 51.04 -16.22 -40.93
N GLU A 673 50.67 -15.74 -42.12
CA GLU A 673 49.55 -14.81 -42.35
C GLU A 673 48.20 -15.51 -42.63
N SER A 674 48.12 -16.84 -42.49
CA SER A 674 46.89 -17.65 -42.68
C SER A 674 46.26 -17.57 -44.08
N THR A 675 47.06 -17.30 -45.12
CA THR A 675 46.60 -17.23 -46.52
C THR A 675 47.33 -18.26 -47.39
N ILE A 676 47.03 -19.55 -47.22
CA ILE A 676 47.42 -20.60 -48.17
C ILE A 676 46.17 -21.19 -48.78
N THR A 677 46.09 -21.13 -50.11
CA THR A 677 45.03 -21.77 -50.91
C THR A 677 45.64 -22.98 -51.61
N PHE A 678 45.09 -24.17 -51.35
CA PHE A 678 45.53 -25.43 -51.97
C PHE A 678 44.71 -25.70 -53.24
N ASP A 679 45.38 -26.02 -54.34
CA ASP A 679 44.74 -26.49 -55.58
C ASP A 679 44.99 -28.01 -55.74
N ALA A 680 43.93 -28.77 -55.96
CA ALA A 680 43.98 -30.23 -56.00
C ALA A 680 44.02 -30.73 -57.45
N GLN A 681 45.15 -31.30 -57.87
CA GLN A 681 45.38 -31.81 -59.23
C GLN A 681 45.64 -33.33 -59.21
N PRO A 682 45.22 -34.09 -60.24
CA PRO A 682 45.50 -35.52 -60.35
C PRO A 682 47.02 -35.79 -60.43
N LEU A 683 47.55 -36.60 -59.52
CA LEU A 683 48.97 -36.90 -59.40
C LEU A 683 49.27 -38.34 -59.85
N HIS A 684 50.12 -38.49 -60.87
CA HIS A 684 50.66 -39.79 -61.26
C HIS A 684 51.80 -40.19 -60.32
N LEU A 685 51.45 -40.87 -59.23
CA LEU A 685 52.37 -41.22 -58.14
C LEU A 685 53.59 -42.03 -58.60
N SER A 686 53.44 -42.89 -59.62
CA SER A 686 54.53 -43.68 -60.18
C SER A 686 55.61 -42.82 -60.83
N ALA A 687 55.21 -41.79 -61.59
CA ALA A 687 56.15 -40.86 -62.23
C ALA A 687 56.85 -39.97 -61.20
N LEU A 688 56.15 -39.54 -60.16
CA LEU A 688 56.75 -38.76 -59.07
C LEU A 688 57.80 -39.56 -58.30
N LEU A 689 57.51 -40.84 -58.01
CA LEU A 689 58.44 -41.71 -57.28
C LEU A 689 59.69 -42.03 -58.11
N GLU A 690 59.55 -42.24 -59.42
CA GLU A 690 60.71 -42.39 -60.31
C GLU A 690 61.59 -41.13 -60.31
N GLU A 691 60.98 -39.94 -60.41
CA GLU A 691 61.71 -38.67 -60.40
C GLU A 691 62.43 -38.41 -59.06
N VAL A 692 61.82 -38.78 -57.93
CA VAL A 692 62.44 -38.64 -56.60
C VAL A 692 63.61 -39.62 -56.44
N VAL A 693 63.47 -40.87 -56.87
CA VAL A 693 64.56 -41.85 -56.77
C VAL A 693 65.76 -41.42 -57.62
N GLU A 694 65.51 -40.88 -58.82
CA GLU A 694 66.56 -40.40 -59.74
C GLU A 694 67.33 -39.18 -59.20
N ARG A 695 66.74 -38.40 -58.28
CA ARG A 695 67.43 -37.25 -57.63
C ARG A 695 68.34 -37.63 -56.46
N PHE A 696 68.21 -38.83 -55.92
CA PHE A 696 68.98 -39.28 -54.74
C PHE A 696 69.95 -40.44 -55.04
N THR A 697 70.05 -40.86 -56.29
CA THR A 697 71.10 -41.73 -56.85
C THR A 697 71.94 -40.95 -57.83
#